data_AF-A0A8C0UAP4-F1
#
_entry.id   AF-A0A8C0UAP4-F1
#
_cell.length_a   1.000
_cell.length_b   1.000
_cell.length_c   1.000
_cell.angle_alpha   90.00
_cell.angle_beta   90.00
_cell.angle_gamma   90.00
#
_symmetry.space_group_name_H-M   'P 1'
#
loop_
_entity.id
_entity.type
_entity.pdbx_description
1 polymer ?
#
loop_
_entity_poly.entity_id
_entity_poly.type
_entity_poly.pdbx_seq_one_letter_code
_entity_poly.pdbx_strand_id
1 'polypeptide(L)'
;MCYCDFLLHFLSKDRCAIEIRVRNCVNSTDSEDGCTPLHLACRKGDMECLLELLECHARVDITDRNGETVFHYAVRGNNPQIVELLGRTPTTGLDHLNHEGLTALHLACQLGKEDMVRSLLKCRASCSVVGTLGYPIHTALKFSQKGCAQAILEADASQVCSKDPRYDATPLHWAKNAEMTRLLLEYGSDVNASSCTADMALHIAVQRGRLDCAMVLLTHGAHTNARGRDGNTPLHLAMKHDHLDMIKAIIVFGGDVEVPNDFGETPGLLAARSSKGANRKVLLDLLQTVGTERCHPPPNTDSPGLESSAVSFLEGQPSSRSNLNSLGKAFPGPPSLFSLLASHQDRLLCLDGGGIRGLVLIQLLLAIEKAAGRPIREIFDWIAGTSTGGILALAIVHGKSMDYMRCLYFRMKDMVFRGSRPYESEPLDEFLKKEFGENTKMTDVRKPKVMVTGTLCDRQPAELHLFRNYPVPETKCSTEYKTSASFQPLTQPEEQLVWRAARCSGAAPTYFRPIGRFLDGGLLANNPTLDAMAEIHEYNKTLIKKGRKQEVRKLGLVVSLGTGKPPQVPVSSVDVFRPSNPWELAKTVFGARELGRMVVDCCTDADGPAVDRARAWCEMTDVPYFRLSPQLHTEVMLDEVNDAVLVNALWDTQLYIYQQREQFEQLVQYLCR
;
A
#
# COMPACT_ATOMS: atom_id res chain seq x y z
N MET A 1 30.34 -38.89 -30.92
CA MET A 1 28.94 -39.01 -31.40
C MET A 1 28.36 -40.22 -30.71
N CYS A 2 27.42 -40.05 -29.79
CA CYS A 2 26.69 -41.16 -29.18
C CYS A 2 26.00 -41.98 -30.28
N TYR A 3 25.78 -43.28 -30.06
CA TYR A 3 25.07 -44.16 -31.01
C TYR A 3 23.67 -43.60 -31.36
N CYS A 4 23.02 -42.95 -30.39
CA CYS A 4 21.75 -42.26 -30.57
C CYS A 4 21.86 -40.98 -31.43
N ASP A 5 22.95 -40.22 -31.33
CA ASP A 5 23.20 -39.07 -32.22
C ASP A 5 23.48 -39.51 -33.66
N PHE A 6 24.14 -40.66 -33.82
CA PHE A 6 24.38 -41.27 -35.12
C PHE A 6 23.06 -41.74 -35.77
N LEU A 7 22.17 -42.38 -35.00
CA LEU A 7 20.82 -42.76 -35.44
C LEU A 7 19.97 -41.54 -35.84
N LEU A 8 19.99 -40.46 -35.06
CA LEU A 8 19.27 -39.22 -35.40
C LEU A 8 19.78 -38.58 -36.69
N HIS A 9 21.10 -38.56 -36.91
CA HIS A 9 21.68 -38.02 -38.14
C HIS A 9 21.37 -38.89 -39.38
N PHE A 10 21.12 -40.19 -39.17
CA PHE A 10 20.76 -41.13 -40.23
C PHE A 10 19.26 -41.06 -40.59
N LEU A 11 18.38 -40.86 -39.60
CA LEU A 11 16.94 -40.70 -39.82
C LEU A 11 16.63 -39.42 -40.61
N SER A 12 17.39 -38.34 -40.42
CA SER A 12 17.16 -37.07 -41.12
C SER A 12 17.53 -37.06 -42.61
N LYS A 13 18.07 -38.16 -43.18
CA LYS A 13 18.67 -38.15 -44.54
C LYS A 13 18.18 -39.21 -45.53
N ASP A 14 17.57 -40.34 -45.12
CA ASP A 14 17.17 -41.39 -46.08
C ASP A 14 15.88 -42.14 -45.70
N ARG A 15 14.84 -42.06 -46.56
CA ARG A 15 13.43 -42.45 -46.27
C ARG A 15 13.02 -43.90 -46.55
N CYS A 16 13.81 -44.77 -47.18
CA CYS A 16 13.28 -46.06 -47.68
C CYS A 16 14.03 -47.36 -47.32
N ALA A 17 15.22 -47.33 -46.70
CA ALA A 17 16.05 -48.54 -46.54
C ALA A 17 16.16 -49.09 -45.10
N ILE A 18 15.42 -48.54 -44.13
CA ILE A 18 15.76 -48.68 -42.70
C ILE A 18 14.62 -49.25 -41.83
N GLU A 19 13.60 -49.87 -42.42
CA GLU A 19 12.38 -50.23 -41.67
C GLU A 19 12.54 -51.37 -40.64
N ILE A 20 13.55 -52.24 -40.78
CA ILE A 20 13.74 -53.41 -39.88
C ILE A 20 14.81 -53.12 -38.82
N ARG A 21 15.92 -52.46 -39.19
CA ARG A 21 17.04 -52.19 -38.28
C ARG A 21 16.73 -51.04 -37.31
N VAL A 22 16.00 -50.01 -37.75
CA VAL A 22 15.53 -48.93 -36.87
C VAL A 22 14.49 -49.44 -35.89
N ARG A 23 13.47 -50.20 -36.32
CA ARG A 23 12.46 -50.79 -35.41
C ARG A 23 13.06 -51.55 -34.23
N ASN A 24 14.14 -52.32 -34.45
CA ASN A 24 14.80 -53.07 -33.38
C ASN A 24 15.64 -52.20 -32.43
N CYS A 25 16.06 -51.00 -32.85
CA CYS A 25 16.91 -50.10 -32.07
C CYS A 25 16.20 -48.83 -31.57
N VAL A 26 14.93 -48.59 -31.91
CA VAL A 26 14.18 -47.38 -31.49
C VAL A 26 14.15 -47.21 -29.98
N ASN A 27 14.12 -48.32 -29.24
CA ASN A 27 14.07 -48.34 -27.78
C ASN A 27 15.43 -48.65 -27.12
N SER A 28 16.54 -48.66 -27.88
CA SER A 28 17.86 -48.91 -27.31
C SER A 28 18.32 -47.71 -26.50
N THR A 29 18.85 -47.96 -25.30
CA THR A 29 19.41 -46.94 -24.43
C THR A 29 20.91 -46.78 -24.68
N ASP A 30 21.38 -45.55 -24.72
CA ASP A 30 22.80 -45.23 -24.86
C ASP A 30 23.63 -45.68 -23.64
N SER A 31 24.93 -45.95 -23.85
CA SER A 31 25.84 -46.44 -22.81
C SER A 31 26.36 -45.37 -21.85
N GLU A 32 26.30 -44.08 -22.19
CA GLU A 32 26.79 -42.99 -21.33
C GLU A 32 25.67 -42.46 -20.44
N ASP A 33 24.55 -42.06 -21.03
CA ASP A 33 23.44 -41.40 -20.31
C ASP A 33 22.20 -42.28 -20.10
N GLY A 34 22.11 -43.44 -20.78
CA GLY A 34 20.89 -44.25 -20.81
C GLY A 34 19.76 -43.62 -21.64
N CYS A 35 20.07 -42.63 -22.48
CA CYS A 35 19.08 -41.95 -23.30
C CYS A 35 18.56 -42.82 -24.44
N THR A 36 17.29 -42.64 -24.82
CA THR A 36 16.73 -43.20 -26.07
C THR A 36 16.82 -42.17 -27.20
N PRO A 37 16.74 -42.60 -28.48
CA PRO A 37 16.57 -41.68 -29.61
C PRO A 37 15.39 -40.72 -29.41
N LEU A 38 14.31 -41.19 -28.78
CA LEU A 38 13.13 -40.38 -28.46
C LEU A 38 13.45 -39.25 -27.46
N HIS A 39 14.26 -39.50 -26.42
CA HIS A 39 14.72 -38.45 -25.50
C HIS A 39 15.46 -37.32 -26.23
N LEU A 40 16.38 -37.69 -27.12
CA LEU A 40 17.19 -36.73 -27.85
C LEU A 40 16.38 -35.95 -28.90
N ALA A 41 15.42 -36.60 -29.58
CA ALA A 41 14.47 -35.91 -30.48
C ALA A 41 13.66 -34.84 -29.73
N CYS A 42 13.14 -35.20 -28.54
CA CYS A 42 12.40 -34.28 -27.67
C CYS A 42 13.25 -33.07 -27.23
N ARG A 43 14.53 -33.30 -26.87
CA ARG A 43 15.45 -32.24 -26.47
C ARG A 43 15.84 -31.31 -27.62
N LYS A 44 16.05 -31.87 -28.83
CA LYS A 44 16.40 -31.10 -30.03
C LYS A 44 15.23 -30.29 -30.59
N GLY A 45 13.99 -30.67 -30.27
CA GLY A 45 12.81 -29.97 -30.78
C GLY A 45 12.38 -30.44 -32.17
N ASP A 46 12.87 -31.59 -32.63
CA ASP A 46 12.65 -32.09 -33.99
C ASP A 46 11.31 -32.83 -34.10
N MET A 47 10.31 -32.14 -34.64
CA MET A 47 8.95 -32.66 -34.77
C MET A 47 8.82 -33.78 -35.81
N GLU A 48 9.59 -33.72 -36.90
CA GLU A 48 9.52 -34.71 -37.98
C GLU A 48 10.08 -36.04 -37.49
N CYS A 49 11.28 -35.99 -36.88
CA CYS A 49 11.89 -37.17 -36.29
C CYS A 49 11.03 -37.76 -35.16
N LEU A 50 10.40 -36.91 -34.35
CA LEU A 50 9.50 -37.35 -33.28
C LEU A 50 8.28 -38.14 -33.82
N LEU A 51 7.64 -37.64 -34.88
CA LEU A 51 6.49 -38.32 -35.49
C LEU A 51 6.90 -39.67 -36.10
N GLU A 52 8.01 -39.73 -36.82
CA GLU A 52 8.55 -40.96 -37.40
C GLU A 52 8.89 -42.01 -36.31
N LEU A 53 9.47 -41.57 -35.18
CA LEU A 53 9.77 -42.46 -34.05
C LEU A 53 8.48 -43.00 -33.40
N LEU A 54 7.44 -42.17 -33.27
CA LEU A 54 6.15 -42.61 -32.74
C LEU A 54 5.44 -43.59 -33.69
N GLU A 55 5.51 -43.39 -35.01
CA GLU A 55 5.01 -44.34 -36.02
C GLU A 55 5.76 -45.69 -35.94
N CYS A 56 7.04 -45.67 -35.59
CA CYS A 56 7.85 -46.86 -35.34
C CYS A 56 7.58 -47.55 -33.99
N HIS A 57 6.54 -47.14 -33.25
CA HIS A 57 6.17 -47.69 -31.94
C HIS A 57 7.26 -47.49 -30.86
N ALA A 58 7.90 -46.30 -30.87
CA ALA A 58 8.80 -45.89 -29.80
C ALA A 58 8.08 -45.88 -28.44
N ARG A 59 8.75 -46.42 -27.42
CA ARG A 59 8.26 -46.45 -26.05
C ARG A 59 8.51 -45.11 -25.36
N VAL A 60 7.46 -44.56 -24.77
CA VAL A 60 7.45 -43.24 -24.10
C VAL A 60 7.73 -43.37 -22.60
N ASP A 61 7.68 -44.59 -22.07
CA ASP A 61 7.80 -44.93 -20.64
C ASP A 61 9.24 -45.23 -20.19
N ILE A 62 10.21 -45.23 -21.11
CA ILE A 62 11.62 -45.49 -20.79
C ILE A 62 12.21 -44.26 -20.11
N THR A 63 12.92 -44.46 -19.00
CA THR A 63 13.66 -43.40 -18.30
C THR A 63 15.16 -43.51 -18.55
N ASP A 64 15.88 -42.38 -18.49
CA ASP A 64 17.35 -42.36 -18.53
C ASP A 64 17.97 -42.83 -17.20
N ARG A 65 19.30 -42.73 -17.07
CA ARG A 65 20.02 -43.07 -15.82
C ARG A 65 19.72 -42.15 -14.64
N ASN A 66 19.17 -40.96 -14.88
CA ASN A 66 18.77 -39.99 -13.87
C ASN A 66 17.26 -40.10 -13.55
N GLY A 67 16.55 -41.09 -14.09
CA GLY A 67 15.12 -41.26 -13.91
C GLY A 67 14.28 -40.23 -14.69
N GLU A 68 14.87 -39.55 -15.66
CA GLU A 68 14.17 -38.57 -16.51
C GLU A 68 13.40 -39.25 -17.63
N THR A 69 12.16 -38.80 -17.81
CA THR A 69 11.27 -39.22 -18.90
C THR A 69 11.43 -38.32 -20.13
N VAL A 70 10.82 -38.73 -21.25
CA VAL A 70 10.71 -37.88 -22.46
C VAL A 70 10.16 -36.48 -22.17
N PHE A 71 9.30 -36.32 -21.16
CA PHE A 71 8.72 -35.03 -20.80
C PHE A 71 9.76 -34.11 -20.15
N HIS A 72 10.68 -34.65 -19.35
CA HIS A 72 11.80 -33.88 -18.80
C HIS A 72 12.73 -33.40 -19.92
N TYR A 73 13.02 -34.26 -20.90
CA TYR A 73 13.82 -33.91 -22.07
C TYR A 73 13.11 -32.88 -22.96
N ALA A 74 11.80 -33.02 -23.17
CA ALA A 74 11.00 -32.04 -23.90
C ALA A 74 11.09 -30.67 -23.23
N VAL A 75 10.92 -30.60 -21.90
CA VAL A 75 11.06 -29.38 -21.09
C VAL A 75 12.47 -28.80 -21.18
N ARG A 76 13.53 -29.61 -21.30
CA ARG A 76 14.89 -29.10 -21.56
C ARG A 76 15.02 -28.48 -22.96
N GLY A 77 14.26 -28.97 -23.94
CA GLY A 77 14.02 -28.31 -25.22
C GLY A 77 13.17 -27.03 -25.08
N ASN A 78 12.89 -26.37 -26.21
CA ASN A 78 12.09 -25.13 -26.23
C ASN A 78 10.86 -25.22 -27.13
N ASN A 79 10.35 -26.44 -27.35
CA ASN A 79 9.26 -26.73 -28.28
C ASN A 79 8.03 -27.26 -27.51
N PRO A 80 7.03 -26.41 -27.19
CA PRO A 80 5.84 -26.82 -26.44
C PRO A 80 4.96 -27.81 -27.20
N GLN A 81 4.97 -27.79 -28.54
CA GLN A 81 4.18 -28.70 -29.36
C GLN A 81 4.58 -30.17 -29.17
N ILE A 82 5.83 -30.44 -28.81
CA ILE A 82 6.30 -31.79 -28.46
C ILE A 82 5.55 -32.33 -27.23
N VAL A 83 5.38 -31.50 -26.21
CA VAL A 83 4.67 -31.89 -24.98
C VAL A 83 3.21 -32.20 -25.31
N GLU A 84 2.56 -31.33 -26.10
CA GLU A 84 1.17 -31.53 -26.51
C GLU A 84 0.99 -32.78 -27.37
N LEU A 85 1.95 -33.11 -28.24
CA LEU A 85 1.92 -34.32 -29.06
C LEU A 85 2.07 -35.59 -28.19
N LEU A 86 3.05 -35.59 -27.29
CA LEU A 86 3.30 -36.71 -26.36
C LEU A 86 2.14 -36.90 -25.37
N GLY A 87 1.44 -35.82 -24.98
CA GLY A 87 0.31 -35.86 -24.07
C GLY A 87 -1.01 -36.34 -24.68
N ARG A 88 -1.10 -36.57 -26.00
CA ARG A 88 -2.32 -37.09 -26.66
C ARG A 88 -2.57 -38.56 -26.37
N THR A 89 -1.53 -39.33 -26.10
CA THR A 89 -1.64 -40.72 -25.68
C THR A 89 -1.69 -40.79 -24.16
N PRO A 90 -2.43 -41.75 -23.56
CA PRO A 90 -2.41 -41.96 -22.11
C PRO A 90 -1.00 -42.40 -21.70
N THR A 91 -0.17 -41.44 -21.29
CA THR A 91 1.26 -41.64 -21.05
C THR A 91 1.57 -41.73 -19.57
N THR A 92 2.28 -42.79 -19.18
CA THR A 92 2.64 -43.13 -17.80
C THR A 92 3.83 -42.33 -17.26
N GLY A 93 4.09 -41.11 -17.75
CA GLY A 93 5.36 -40.39 -17.50
C GLY A 93 5.27 -38.90 -17.20
N LEU A 94 4.09 -38.28 -17.24
CA LEU A 94 3.89 -36.85 -16.98
C LEU A 94 4.23 -36.47 -15.53
N ASP A 95 3.75 -37.28 -14.59
CA ASP A 95 3.89 -37.07 -13.14
C ASP A 95 5.06 -37.88 -12.54
N HIS A 96 5.91 -38.48 -13.39
CA HIS A 96 7.05 -39.26 -12.94
C HIS A 96 8.12 -38.35 -12.30
N LEU A 97 8.67 -38.78 -11.17
CA LEU A 97 9.74 -38.08 -10.47
C LEU A 97 11.10 -38.61 -10.93
N ASN A 98 11.99 -37.73 -11.36
CA ASN A 98 13.39 -38.09 -11.60
C ASN A 98 14.14 -38.37 -10.28
N HIS A 99 15.42 -38.74 -10.35
CA HIS A 99 16.25 -39.00 -9.16
C HIS A 99 16.45 -37.76 -8.26
N GLU A 100 16.25 -36.56 -8.80
CA GLU A 100 16.22 -35.30 -8.03
C GLU A 100 14.84 -35.02 -7.42
N GLY A 101 13.88 -35.94 -7.56
CA GLY A 101 12.51 -35.81 -7.10
C GLY A 101 11.77 -34.64 -7.75
N LEU A 102 11.98 -34.42 -9.05
CA LEU A 102 11.30 -33.41 -9.86
C LEU A 102 10.44 -34.10 -10.92
N THR A 103 9.23 -33.59 -11.14
CA THR A 103 8.46 -33.91 -12.35
C THR A 103 8.84 -32.97 -13.48
N ALA A 104 8.37 -33.26 -14.70
CA ALA A 104 8.55 -32.35 -15.85
C ALA A 104 8.01 -30.94 -15.54
N LEU A 105 6.90 -30.85 -14.79
CA LEU A 105 6.32 -29.59 -14.35
C LEU A 105 7.21 -28.84 -13.35
N HIS A 106 7.81 -29.55 -12.38
CA HIS A 106 8.78 -28.95 -11.47
C HIS A 106 10.02 -28.43 -12.21
N LEU A 107 10.54 -29.20 -13.16
CA LEU A 107 11.69 -28.81 -13.97
C LEU A 107 11.38 -27.58 -14.83
N ALA A 108 10.19 -27.50 -15.43
CA ALA A 108 9.75 -26.36 -16.22
C ALA A 108 9.67 -25.08 -15.34
N CYS A 109 9.14 -25.22 -14.12
CA CYS A 109 9.09 -24.14 -13.14
C CYS A 109 10.48 -23.73 -12.64
N GLN A 110 11.42 -24.65 -12.52
CA GLN A 110 12.79 -24.34 -12.13
C GLN A 110 13.54 -23.59 -13.23
N LEU A 111 13.33 -23.97 -14.49
CA LEU A 111 13.97 -23.33 -15.66
C LEU A 111 13.27 -22.04 -16.11
N GLY A 112 12.07 -21.74 -15.61
CA GLY A 112 11.30 -20.54 -15.98
C GLY A 112 10.62 -20.63 -17.35
N LYS A 113 10.32 -21.84 -17.83
CA LYS A 113 9.74 -22.05 -19.17
C LYS A 113 8.21 -22.03 -19.12
N GLU A 114 7.64 -20.83 -19.17
CA GLU A 114 6.19 -20.60 -19.07
C GLU A 114 5.39 -21.39 -20.13
N ASP A 115 5.80 -21.37 -21.40
CA ASP A 115 5.08 -22.07 -22.48
C ASP A 115 5.03 -23.59 -22.27
N MET A 116 6.09 -24.15 -21.69
CA MET A 116 6.15 -25.57 -21.35
C MET A 116 5.25 -25.89 -20.16
N VAL A 117 5.21 -25.03 -19.14
CA VAL A 117 4.27 -25.14 -18.02
C VAL A 117 2.83 -25.14 -18.53
N ARG A 118 2.46 -24.18 -19.38
CA ARG A 118 1.11 -24.11 -19.97
C ARG A 118 0.76 -25.37 -20.76
N SER A 119 1.70 -25.89 -21.55
CA SER A 119 1.49 -27.08 -22.39
C SER A 119 1.36 -28.35 -21.55
N LEU A 120 2.17 -28.50 -20.49
CA LEU A 120 2.07 -29.60 -19.54
C LEU A 120 0.72 -29.59 -18.80
N LEU A 121 0.27 -28.41 -18.36
CA LEU A 121 -1.02 -28.25 -17.68
C LEU A 121 -2.21 -28.54 -18.61
N LYS A 122 -2.15 -28.16 -19.89
CA LYS A 122 -3.13 -28.58 -20.90
C LYS A 122 -3.21 -30.10 -21.04
N CYS A 123 -2.08 -30.79 -20.90
CA CYS A 123 -1.99 -32.26 -20.91
C CYS A 123 -2.42 -32.91 -19.58
N ARG A 124 -3.01 -32.14 -18.65
CA ARG A 124 -3.45 -32.59 -17.32
C ARG A 124 -2.31 -33.08 -16.41
N ALA A 125 -1.11 -32.51 -16.55
CA ALA A 125 -0.04 -32.73 -15.57
C ALA A 125 -0.51 -32.33 -14.17
N SER A 126 -0.22 -33.15 -13.17
CA SER A 126 -0.72 -32.93 -11.82
C SER A 126 0.09 -31.86 -11.08
N CYS A 127 -0.60 -30.83 -10.59
CA CYS A 127 -0.04 -29.84 -9.69
C CYS A 127 0.12 -30.36 -8.25
N SER A 128 -0.47 -31.53 -7.92
CA SER A 128 -0.49 -32.08 -6.56
C SER A 128 0.62 -33.10 -6.30
N VAL A 129 1.59 -33.24 -7.21
CA VAL A 129 2.76 -34.09 -6.97
C VAL A 129 3.76 -33.34 -6.11
N VAL A 130 4.16 -33.95 -5.00
CA VAL A 130 5.17 -33.37 -4.10
C VAL A 130 6.55 -33.74 -4.62
N GLY A 131 7.31 -32.75 -5.09
CA GLY A 131 8.72 -32.90 -5.42
C GLY A 131 9.64 -32.59 -4.23
N THR A 132 10.96 -32.55 -4.48
CA THR A 132 11.96 -32.23 -3.45
C THR A 132 11.78 -30.87 -2.81
N LEU A 133 11.10 -29.93 -3.49
CA LEU A 133 10.89 -28.55 -3.01
C LEU A 133 9.44 -28.26 -2.63
N GLY A 134 8.58 -29.27 -2.53
CA GLY A 134 7.14 -29.12 -2.36
C GLY A 134 6.42 -29.29 -3.70
N TYR A 135 5.24 -28.70 -3.85
CA TYR A 135 4.50 -28.71 -5.12
C TYR A 135 5.16 -27.85 -6.20
N PRO A 136 4.81 -27.98 -7.49
CA PRO A 136 5.40 -27.21 -8.58
C PRO A 136 5.32 -25.69 -8.39
N ILE A 137 4.22 -25.19 -7.80
CA ILE A 137 4.07 -23.78 -7.46
C ILE A 137 5.13 -23.29 -6.46
N HIS A 138 5.51 -24.13 -5.48
CA HIS A 138 6.56 -23.81 -4.52
C HIS A 138 7.93 -23.73 -5.20
N THR A 139 8.20 -24.61 -6.17
CA THR A 139 9.39 -24.54 -7.01
C THR A 139 9.41 -23.25 -7.83
N ALA A 140 8.31 -22.90 -8.51
CA ALA A 140 8.21 -21.65 -9.27
C ALA A 140 8.52 -20.42 -8.40
N LEU A 141 7.95 -20.37 -7.19
CA LEU A 141 8.16 -19.27 -6.25
C LEU A 141 9.58 -19.23 -5.69
N LYS A 142 10.18 -20.39 -5.41
CA LYS A 142 11.57 -20.47 -4.94
C LYS A 142 12.55 -19.93 -5.99
N PHE A 143 12.28 -20.16 -7.28
CA PHE A 143 13.10 -19.65 -8.38
C PHE A 143 12.62 -18.30 -8.93
N SER A 144 11.65 -17.66 -8.28
CA SER A 144 11.09 -16.37 -8.67
C SER A 144 10.49 -16.31 -10.08
N GLN A 145 9.93 -17.41 -10.57
CA GLN A 145 9.39 -17.54 -11.92
C GLN A 145 7.90 -17.15 -11.96
N LYS A 146 7.64 -15.83 -12.10
CA LYS A 146 6.29 -15.26 -12.10
C LYS A 146 5.37 -15.88 -13.16
N GLY A 147 5.83 -15.97 -14.42
CA GLY A 147 5.02 -16.52 -15.52
C GLY A 147 4.62 -17.98 -15.29
N CYS A 148 5.53 -18.79 -14.73
CA CYS A 148 5.23 -20.18 -14.36
C CYS A 148 4.21 -20.27 -13.21
N ALA A 149 4.39 -19.45 -12.16
CA ALA A 149 3.44 -19.41 -11.04
C ALA A 149 2.05 -18.95 -11.49
N GLN A 150 1.99 -17.92 -12.35
CA GLN A 150 0.74 -17.43 -12.93
C GLN A 150 0.06 -18.50 -13.79
N ALA A 151 0.79 -19.18 -14.67
CA ALA A 151 0.24 -20.25 -15.50
C ALA A 151 -0.32 -21.41 -14.66
N ILE A 152 0.31 -21.76 -13.54
CA ILE A 152 -0.21 -22.76 -12.60
C ILE A 152 -1.51 -22.29 -11.95
N LEU A 153 -1.57 -21.04 -11.47
CA LEU A 153 -2.77 -20.49 -10.82
C LEU A 153 -3.95 -20.31 -11.78
N GLU A 154 -3.68 -20.00 -13.06
CA GLU A 154 -4.70 -19.93 -14.11
C GLU A 154 -5.29 -21.30 -14.42
N ALA A 155 -4.48 -22.36 -14.40
CA ALA A 155 -4.94 -23.73 -14.64
C ALA A 155 -5.62 -24.36 -13.41
N ASP A 156 -5.10 -24.09 -12.22
CA ASP A 156 -5.60 -24.61 -10.96
C ASP A 156 -5.48 -23.55 -9.84
N ALA A 157 -6.57 -22.81 -9.65
CA ALA A 157 -6.66 -21.79 -8.61
C ALA A 157 -6.51 -22.36 -7.19
N SER A 158 -6.75 -23.66 -6.97
CA SER A 158 -6.59 -24.28 -5.65
C SER A 158 -5.13 -24.33 -5.18
N GLN A 159 -4.17 -24.17 -6.09
CA GLN A 159 -2.75 -24.15 -5.73
C GLN A 159 -2.38 -22.96 -4.85
N VAL A 160 -3.18 -21.88 -4.84
CA VAL A 160 -2.94 -20.69 -4.00
C VAL A 160 -2.96 -20.99 -2.50
N CYS A 161 -3.68 -22.03 -2.08
CA CYS A 161 -3.77 -22.48 -0.68
C CYS A 161 -3.04 -23.81 -0.43
N SER A 162 -2.31 -24.33 -1.42
CA SER A 162 -1.48 -25.52 -1.26
C SER A 162 -0.41 -25.29 -0.19
N LYS A 163 -0.28 -26.22 0.75
CA LYS A 163 0.67 -26.08 1.87
C LYS A 163 1.91 -26.93 1.62
N ASP A 164 3.10 -26.33 1.72
CA ASP A 164 4.37 -27.07 1.65
C ASP A 164 4.36 -28.18 2.72
N PRO A 165 4.45 -29.46 2.33
CA PRO A 165 4.40 -30.59 3.27
C PRO A 165 5.43 -30.54 4.40
N ARG A 166 6.54 -29.81 4.24
CA ARG A 166 7.59 -29.72 5.28
C ARG A 166 7.26 -28.73 6.39
N TYR A 167 6.59 -27.63 6.06
CA TYR A 167 6.40 -26.49 6.96
C TYR A 167 4.94 -26.09 7.12
N ASP A 168 4.01 -26.82 6.50
CA ASP A 168 2.60 -26.46 6.40
C ASP A 168 2.38 -25.02 5.92
N ALA A 169 3.26 -24.54 5.04
CA ALA A 169 3.34 -23.13 4.65
C ALA A 169 2.71 -22.89 3.28
N THR A 170 1.84 -21.90 3.16
CA THR A 170 1.21 -21.52 1.88
C THR A 170 2.24 -20.98 0.88
N PRO A 171 1.92 -20.87 -0.42
CA PRO A 171 2.86 -20.36 -1.41
C PRO A 171 3.28 -18.92 -1.09
N LEU A 172 2.41 -18.13 -0.44
CA LEU A 172 2.69 -16.78 0.01
C LEU A 172 3.90 -16.69 0.96
N HIS A 173 4.13 -17.71 1.80
CA HIS A 173 5.30 -17.78 2.69
C HIS A 173 6.63 -17.86 1.94
N TRP A 174 6.61 -18.37 0.71
CA TRP A 174 7.81 -18.58 -0.12
C TRP A 174 8.07 -17.46 -1.12
N ALA A 175 7.16 -16.47 -1.22
CA ALA A 175 7.32 -15.34 -2.12
C ALA A 175 8.58 -14.52 -1.77
N LYS A 176 9.43 -14.29 -2.78
CA LYS A 176 10.72 -13.59 -2.62
C LYS A 176 10.72 -12.13 -3.05
N ASN A 177 9.77 -11.72 -3.88
CA ASN A 177 9.67 -10.37 -4.43
C ASN A 177 8.24 -9.84 -4.27
N ALA A 178 8.10 -8.51 -4.31
CA ALA A 178 6.80 -7.85 -4.21
C ALA A 178 5.84 -8.29 -5.31
N GLU A 179 6.32 -8.51 -6.54
CA GLU A 179 5.47 -8.92 -7.65
C GLU A 179 4.81 -10.29 -7.47
N MET A 180 5.54 -11.30 -6.99
CA MET A 180 4.94 -12.61 -6.69
C MET A 180 4.00 -12.52 -5.50
N THR A 181 4.34 -11.73 -4.48
CA THR A 181 3.45 -11.50 -3.35
C THR A 181 2.14 -10.88 -3.82
N ARG A 182 2.18 -9.83 -4.67
CA ARG A 182 0.98 -9.22 -5.27
C ARG A 182 0.18 -10.22 -6.09
N LEU A 183 0.84 -10.98 -6.97
CA LEU A 183 0.18 -12.02 -7.79
C LEU A 183 -0.59 -13.02 -6.92
N LEU A 184 0.04 -13.57 -5.88
CA LEU A 184 -0.62 -14.54 -5.00
C LEU A 184 -1.82 -13.93 -4.26
N LEU A 185 -1.72 -12.68 -3.82
CA LEU A 185 -2.81 -11.97 -3.16
C LEU A 185 -3.96 -11.62 -4.11
N GLU A 186 -3.67 -11.30 -5.37
CA GLU A 186 -4.68 -11.07 -6.42
C GLU A 186 -5.50 -12.34 -6.70
N TYR A 187 -4.86 -13.52 -6.62
CA TYR A 187 -5.53 -14.83 -6.73
C TYR A 187 -6.20 -15.30 -5.42
N GLY A 188 -6.30 -14.44 -4.41
CA GLY A 188 -7.04 -14.72 -3.18
C GLY A 188 -6.28 -15.50 -2.12
N SER A 189 -4.95 -15.46 -2.12
CA SER A 189 -4.17 -16.05 -1.01
C SER A 189 -4.51 -15.38 0.32
N ASP A 190 -4.70 -16.19 1.37
CA ASP A 190 -4.90 -15.67 2.72
C ASP A 190 -3.59 -15.07 3.26
N VAL A 191 -3.59 -13.74 3.44
CA VAL A 191 -2.48 -12.95 3.96
C VAL A 191 -2.03 -13.43 5.35
N ASN A 192 -2.99 -13.90 6.15
CA ASN A 192 -2.80 -14.20 7.57
C ASN A 192 -2.72 -15.71 7.84
N ALA A 193 -2.54 -16.53 6.79
CA ALA A 193 -2.29 -17.95 6.96
C ALA A 193 -1.01 -18.19 7.78
N SER A 194 -1.09 -19.10 8.76
CA SER A 194 0.03 -19.50 9.59
C SER A 194 0.64 -20.82 9.11
N SER A 195 1.97 -20.91 9.15
CA SER A 195 2.72 -22.16 8.99
C SER A 195 2.66 -23.06 10.24
N CYS A 196 3.27 -24.25 10.18
CA CYS A 196 3.35 -25.17 11.33
C CYS A 196 4.14 -24.59 12.51
N THR A 197 4.99 -23.59 12.29
CA THR A 197 5.71 -22.86 13.34
C THR A 197 5.01 -21.59 13.79
N ALA A 198 3.71 -21.46 13.49
CA ALA A 198 2.87 -20.28 13.72
C ALA A 198 3.31 -19.00 12.96
N ASP A 199 4.40 -19.06 12.18
CA ASP A 199 4.87 -17.93 11.41
C ASP A 199 3.94 -17.66 10.22
N MET A 200 3.48 -16.41 10.08
CA MET A 200 2.77 -15.90 8.90
C MET A 200 3.74 -15.43 7.81
N ALA A 201 3.24 -15.17 6.60
CA ALA A 201 4.05 -14.63 5.50
C ALA A 201 4.81 -13.34 5.89
N LEU A 202 4.21 -12.48 6.72
CA LEU A 202 4.86 -11.26 7.22
C LEU A 202 6.08 -11.57 8.09
N HIS A 203 6.03 -12.61 8.93
CA HIS A 203 7.17 -13.02 9.75
C HIS A 203 8.37 -13.41 8.88
N ILE A 204 8.13 -14.18 7.82
CA ILE A 204 9.19 -14.61 6.89
C ILE A 204 9.74 -13.43 6.11
N ALA A 205 8.89 -12.53 5.61
CA ALA A 205 9.34 -11.33 4.91
C ALA A 205 10.26 -10.47 5.79
N VAL A 206 9.89 -10.27 7.06
CA VAL A 206 10.67 -9.52 8.04
C VAL A 206 11.98 -10.22 8.39
N GLN A 207 11.94 -11.52 8.71
CA GLN A 207 13.11 -12.32 9.04
C GLN A 207 14.15 -12.33 7.91
N ARG A 208 13.68 -12.26 6.65
CA ARG A 208 14.54 -12.23 5.46
C ARG A 208 14.92 -10.81 5.01
N GLY A 209 14.47 -9.76 5.71
CA GLY A 209 14.77 -8.37 5.37
C GLY A 209 14.13 -7.88 4.07
N ARG A 210 13.02 -8.48 3.63
CA ARG A 210 12.35 -8.16 2.36
C ARG A 210 11.31 -7.05 2.58
N LEU A 211 11.75 -5.80 2.64
CA LEU A 211 10.87 -4.64 2.89
C LEU A 211 9.70 -4.58 1.90
N ASP A 212 9.97 -4.68 0.59
CA ASP A 212 8.92 -4.58 -0.43
C ASP A 212 7.84 -5.67 -0.28
N CYS A 213 8.23 -6.89 0.11
CA CYS A 213 7.27 -7.96 0.39
C CYS A 213 6.45 -7.67 1.66
N ALA A 214 7.11 -7.19 2.71
CA ALA A 214 6.44 -6.81 3.94
C ALA A 214 5.44 -5.66 3.70
N MET A 215 5.80 -4.65 2.90
CA MET A 215 4.91 -3.55 2.52
C MET A 215 3.68 -4.03 1.75
N VAL A 216 3.85 -4.93 0.77
CA VAL A 216 2.71 -5.55 0.08
C VAL A 216 1.80 -6.30 1.07
N LEU A 217 2.36 -7.08 2.00
CA LEU A 217 1.58 -7.81 3.00
C LEU A 217 0.83 -6.86 3.96
N LEU A 218 1.51 -5.85 4.50
CA LEU A 218 0.93 -4.84 5.40
C LEU A 218 -0.23 -4.09 4.73
N THR A 219 -0.05 -3.69 3.47
CA THR A 219 -1.06 -2.95 2.70
C THR A 219 -2.24 -3.82 2.25
N HIS A 220 -2.11 -5.14 2.33
CA HIS A 220 -3.20 -6.10 2.15
C HIS A 220 -3.80 -6.60 3.48
N GLY A 221 -3.43 -6.00 4.61
CA GLY A 221 -4.06 -6.27 5.91
C GLY A 221 -3.39 -7.40 6.72
N ALA A 222 -2.08 -7.60 6.54
CA ALA A 222 -1.33 -8.53 7.38
C ALA A 222 -1.37 -8.11 8.85
N HIS A 223 -1.59 -9.08 9.75
CA HIS A 223 -1.61 -8.84 11.19
C HIS A 223 -0.20 -8.50 11.72
N THR A 224 0.00 -7.26 12.12
CA THR A 224 1.27 -6.73 12.66
C THR A 224 1.62 -7.25 14.06
N ASN A 225 0.61 -7.71 14.82
CA ASN A 225 0.74 -8.18 16.20
C ASN A 225 0.54 -9.70 16.36
N ALA A 226 0.50 -10.43 15.25
CA ALA A 226 0.41 -11.88 15.28
C ALA A 226 1.64 -12.48 15.98
N ARG A 227 1.43 -13.49 16.82
CA ARG A 227 2.49 -14.22 17.51
C ARG A 227 2.93 -15.40 16.65
N GLY A 228 4.14 -15.35 16.10
CA GLY A 228 4.76 -16.44 15.37
C GLY A 228 5.53 -17.39 16.28
N ARG A 229 6.65 -17.90 15.77
CA ARG A 229 7.54 -18.80 16.52
C ARG A 229 8.09 -18.15 17.79
N ASP A 230 8.03 -18.89 18.89
CA ASP A 230 8.41 -18.45 20.24
C ASP A 230 7.63 -17.21 20.72
N GLY A 231 6.42 -17.01 20.20
CA GLY A 231 5.57 -15.87 20.53
C GLY A 231 6.06 -14.54 19.95
N ASN A 232 7.09 -14.55 19.11
CA ASN A 232 7.66 -13.35 18.53
C ASN A 232 6.68 -12.75 17.52
N THR A 233 6.36 -11.47 17.69
CA THR A 233 5.66 -10.68 16.67
C THR A 233 6.61 -10.30 15.52
N PRO A 234 6.09 -9.88 14.35
CA PRO A 234 6.91 -9.31 13.29
C PRO A 234 7.83 -8.19 13.80
N LEU A 235 7.38 -7.38 14.76
CA LEU A 235 8.20 -6.32 15.34
C LEU A 235 9.41 -6.87 16.13
N HIS A 236 9.24 -7.96 16.89
CA HIS A 236 10.36 -8.64 17.55
C HIS A 236 11.42 -9.09 16.54
N LEU A 237 10.98 -9.71 15.44
CA LEU A 237 11.90 -10.17 14.39
C LEU A 237 12.63 -8.99 13.74
N ALA A 238 11.94 -7.89 13.45
CA ALA A 238 12.54 -6.70 12.87
C ALA A 238 13.60 -6.07 13.80
N MET A 239 13.31 -5.99 15.11
CA MET A 239 14.23 -5.51 16.14
C MET A 239 15.45 -6.40 16.31
N LYS A 240 15.27 -7.73 16.29
CA LYS A 240 16.35 -8.72 16.39
C LYS A 240 17.37 -8.58 15.26
N HIS A 241 16.91 -8.21 14.07
CA HIS A 241 17.73 -8.06 12.87
C HIS A 241 18.18 -6.62 12.58
N ASP A 242 17.83 -5.64 13.44
CA ASP A 242 18.22 -4.22 13.31
C ASP A 242 17.79 -3.57 11.98
N HIS A 243 16.64 -4.00 11.41
CA HIS A 243 16.11 -3.47 10.16
C HIS A 243 15.26 -2.20 10.39
N LEU A 244 15.91 -1.03 10.43
CA LEU A 244 15.25 0.25 10.80
C LEU A 244 14.00 0.60 9.98
N ASP A 245 14.08 0.49 8.64
CA ASP A 245 12.94 0.82 7.78
C ASP A 245 11.77 -0.16 7.97
N MET A 246 12.09 -1.44 8.22
CA MET A 246 11.09 -2.47 8.54
C MET A 246 10.43 -2.19 9.88
N ILE A 247 11.20 -1.77 10.88
CA ILE A 247 10.71 -1.40 12.21
C ILE A 247 9.74 -0.23 12.10
N LYS A 248 10.14 0.85 11.41
CA LYS A 248 9.29 2.01 11.15
C LYS A 248 8.01 1.60 10.42
N ALA A 249 8.11 0.78 9.38
CA ALA A 249 6.95 0.28 8.64
C ALA A 249 5.98 -0.47 9.55
N ILE A 250 6.44 -1.46 10.32
CA ILE A 250 5.56 -2.24 11.21
C ILE A 250 4.87 -1.34 12.24
N ILE A 251 5.59 -0.39 12.85
CA ILE A 251 5.01 0.54 13.84
C ILE A 251 3.97 1.46 13.18
N VAL A 252 4.28 2.05 12.02
CA VAL A 252 3.34 2.91 11.27
C VAL A 252 2.04 2.17 10.95
N PHE A 253 2.13 0.87 10.63
CA PHE A 253 0.96 0.01 10.37
C PHE A 253 0.35 -0.59 11.66
N GLY A 254 0.67 -0.07 12.84
CA GLY A 254 0.02 -0.43 14.11
C GLY A 254 0.67 -1.60 14.87
N GLY A 255 1.95 -1.88 14.62
CA GLY A 255 2.74 -2.81 15.41
C GLY A 255 2.88 -2.34 16.86
N ASP A 256 2.46 -3.18 17.79
CA ASP A 256 2.48 -2.92 19.22
C ASP A 256 3.87 -3.22 19.80
N VAL A 257 4.39 -2.24 20.55
CA VAL A 257 5.71 -2.25 21.18
C VAL A 257 5.70 -2.90 22.56
N GLU A 258 4.52 -3.20 23.12
CA GLU A 258 4.34 -3.73 24.48
C GLU A 258 3.98 -5.22 24.52
N VAL A 259 3.67 -5.85 23.38
CA VAL A 259 3.32 -7.29 23.35
C VAL A 259 4.55 -8.13 23.70
N PRO A 260 4.56 -8.92 24.79
CA PRO A 260 5.71 -9.75 25.13
C PRO A 260 5.71 -11.06 24.34
N ASN A 261 6.88 -11.57 23.97
CA ASN A 261 7.03 -12.92 23.40
C ASN A 261 6.86 -14.04 24.46
N ASP A 262 7.07 -15.31 24.09
CA ASP A 262 6.89 -16.44 25.03
C ASP A 262 7.94 -16.44 26.16
N PHE A 263 9.02 -15.66 26.02
CA PHE A 263 10.04 -15.45 27.05
C PHE A 263 9.76 -14.24 27.94
N GLY A 264 8.64 -13.55 27.76
CA GLY A 264 8.29 -12.32 28.49
C GLY A 264 9.07 -11.09 28.01
N GLU A 265 9.80 -11.16 26.90
CA GLU A 265 10.54 -10.03 26.35
C GLU A 265 9.62 -9.19 25.46
N THR A 266 9.53 -7.88 25.70
CA THR A 266 8.91 -6.94 24.75
C THR A 266 9.87 -6.66 23.57
N PRO A 267 9.37 -6.20 22.42
CA PRO A 267 10.20 -5.80 21.29
C PRO A 267 11.30 -4.80 21.70
N GLY A 268 10.96 -3.88 22.60
CA GLY A 268 11.92 -2.90 23.13
C GLY A 268 13.01 -3.50 24.01
N LEU A 269 12.67 -4.47 24.87
CA LEU A 269 13.66 -5.20 25.66
C LEU A 269 14.59 -6.03 24.76
N LEU A 270 14.02 -6.67 23.74
CA LEU A 270 14.79 -7.42 22.75
C LEU A 270 15.76 -6.50 21.98
N ALA A 271 15.31 -5.30 21.57
CA ALA A 271 16.17 -4.31 20.94
C ALA A 271 17.33 -3.89 21.87
N ALA A 272 17.07 -3.67 23.15
CA ALA A 272 18.10 -3.31 24.14
C ALA A 272 19.15 -4.42 24.35
N ARG A 273 18.75 -5.70 24.24
CA ARG A 273 19.62 -6.87 24.41
C ARG A 273 20.38 -7.26 23.15
N SER A 274 19.72 -7.21 22.00
CA SER A 274 20.23 -7.72 20.72
C SER A 274 20.96 -6.66 19.88
N SER A 275 20.59 -5.37 19.98
CA SER A 275 21.24 -4.31 19.21
C SER A 275 22.62 -3.99 19.80
N LYS A 276 23.69 -4.42 19.10
CA LYS A 276 25.09 -4.13 19.44
C LYS A 276 25.70 -2.99 18.60
N GLY A 277 24.89 -2.22 17.88
CA GLY A 277 25.34 -1.26 16.86
C GLY A 277 24.96 0.21 17.10
N ALA A 278 25.36 1.08 16.16
CA ALA A 278 25.07 2.52 16.16
C ALA A 278 23.57 2.85 16.18
N ASN A 279 22.74 1.93 15.67
CA ASN A 279 21.28 2.08 15.60
C ASN A 279 20.58 1.92 16.95
N ARG A 280 21.24 1.40 18.00
CA ARG A 280 20.63 1.19 19.33
C ARG A 280 20.02 2.48 19.88
N LYS A 281 20.72 3.60 19.76
CA LYS A 281 20.23 4.90 20.26
C LYS A 281 18.98 5.34 19.48
N VAL A 282 18.99 5.14 18.17
CA VAL A 282 17.84 5.44 17.30
C VAL A 282 16.67 4.55 17.69
N LEU A 283 16.85 3.23 17.80
CA LEU A 283 15.80 2.29 18.19
C LEU A 283 15.16 2.62 19.54
N LEU A 284 15.96 2.97 20.55
CA LEU A 284 15.45 3.35 21.86
C LEU A 284 14.66 4.67 21.81
N ASP A 285 15.11 5.64 21.02
CA ASP A 285 14.39 6.89 20.80
C ASP A 285 13.07 6.68 20.02
N LEU A 286 13.08 5.78 19.03
CA LEU A 286 11.87 5.35 18.32
C LEU A 286 10.85 4.75 19.29
N LEU A 287 11.28 3.86 20.18
CA LEU A 287 10.41 3.21 21.17
C LEU A 287 9.88 4.19 22.22
N GLN A 288 10.65 5.21 22.59
CA GLN A 288 10.19 6.27 23.49
C GLN A 288 9.09 7.11 22.82
N THR A 289 9.22 7.40 21.53
CA THR A 289 8.22 8.14 20.73
C THR A 289 6.87 7.40 20.67
N VAL A 290 6.88 6.07 20.68
CA VAL A 290 5.66 5.24 20.63
C VAL A 290 5.01 5.07 22.01
N GLY A 291 5.66 5.53 23.09
CA GLY A 291 5.09 5.61 24.43
C GLY A 291 5.49 4.49 25.40
N THR A 292 6.64 3.83 25.18
CA THR A 292 7.15 2.84 26.16
C THR A 292 7.51 3.53 27.49
N GLU A 293 6.83 3.18 28.58
CA GLU A 293 7.32 3.51 29.92
C GLU A 293 8.61 2.71 30.17
N ARG A 294 9.68 3.39 30.61
CA ARG A 294 10.97 2.73 30.87
C ARG A 294 10.79 1.60 31.87
N CYS A 295 10.80 0.37 31.40
CA CYS A 295 10.95 -0.81 32.25
C CYS A 295 12.34 -0.76 32.89
N HIS A 296 12.41 -0.36 34.16
CA HIS A 296 13.60 -0.59 34.97
C HIS A 296 13.81 -2.11 35.09
N PRO A 297 15.05 -2.62 35.00
CA PRO A 297 15.31 -4.02 35.31
C PRO A 297 14.85 -4.31 36.75
N PRO A 298 14.26 -5.48 37.03
CA PRO A 298 13.91 -5.84 38.39
C PRO A 298 15.17 -5.80 39.27
N PRO A 299 15.11 -5.21 40.47
CA PRO A 299 16.24 -5.22 41.37
C PRO A 299 16.58 -6.67 41.73
N ASN A 300 17.85 -7.04 41.54
CA ASN A 300 18.39 -8.35 41.89
C ASN A 300 18.03 -8.71 43.34
N THR A 301 17.09 -9.64 43.52
CA THR A 301 16.92 -10.35 44.78
C THR A 301 17.98 -11.43 44.83
N ASP A 302 19.12 -11.14 45.46
CA ASP A 302 20.00 -12.12 46.09
C ASP A 302 21.10 -11.40 46.89
N SER A 303 20.88 -11.25 48.21
CA SER A 303 21.90 -11.23 49.29
C SER A 303 21.23 -10.93 50.64
N PRO A 304 21.29 -11.81 51.65
CA PRO A 304 20.85 -11.50 53.01
C PRO A 304 21.98 -10.90 53.86
N GLY A 305 21.64 -9.87 54.64
CA GLY A 305 22.30 -9.52 55.91
C GLY A 305 23.41 -8.45 55.87
N LEU A 306 23.11 -7.25 56.39
CA LEU A 306 23.67 -6.79 57.66
C LEU A 306 22.90 -5.55 58.17
N GLU A 307 22.55 -5.57 59.46
CA GLU A 307 21.81 -4.55 60.19
C GLU A 307 22.60 -3.25 60.40
N SER A 308 21.88 -2.12 60.54
CA SER A 308 22.11 -1.15 61.62
C SER A 308 21.06 -0.03 61.59
N SER A 309 20.22 -0.02 62.65
CA SER A 309 19.73 1.09 63.51
C SER A 309 19.50 2.49 62.89
N ALA A 310 18.48 3.29 63.20
CA ALA A 310 17.32 3.34 64.11
C ALA A 310 16.42 4.48 63.54
N VAL A 311 15.15 4.75 63.85
CA VAL A 311 14.36 4.84 65.08
C VAL A 311 12.87 4.82 64.66
N SER A 312 12.04 4.30 65.56
CA SER A 312 10.57 4.18 65.63
C SER A 312 9.81 5.53 65.59
N PHE A 313 8.49 5.68 65.39
CA PHE A 313 7.24 5.13 65.95
C PHE A 313 6.09 5.76 65.10
N LEU A 314 4.93 5.17 64.77
CA LEU A 314 3.83 4.76 65.65
C LEU A 314 2.75 4.00 64.82
N GLU A 315 2.23 2.92 65.41
CA GLU A 315 1.10 2.10 64.97
C GLU A 315 -0.27 2.73 65.25
N GLY A 316 -1.32 2.18 64.61
CA GLY A 316 -2.70 2.25 65.11
C GLY A 316 -3.78 1.78 64.14
N GLN A 317 -4.09 0.48 64.12
CA GLN A 317 -5.40 -0.11 63.75
C GLN A 317 -6.31 -0.13 65.02
N PRO A 318 -7.67 -0.36 65.04
CA PRO A 318 -8.46 -1.25 64.15
C PRO A 318 -9.99 -0.95 63.94
N SER A 319 -10.67 -1.88 63.24
CA SER A 319 -12.06 -2.39 63.37
C SER A 319 -13.34 -1.68 62.84
N SER A 320 -13.96 -2.36 61.87
CA SER A 320 -15.37 -2.80 61.70
C SER A 320 -16.60 -1.87 61.85
N ARG A 321 -17.48 -2.03 60.83
CA ARG A 321 -18.96 -1.94 60.78
C ARG A 321 -19.66 -0.58 60.54
N SER A 322 -20.29 -0.56 59.35
CA SER A 322 -21.64 -0.05 59.01
C SER A 322 -22.00 1.44 59.09
N ASN A 323 -22.59 1.87 57.97
CA ASN A 323 -23.53 2.97 57.74
C ASN A 323 -22.99 4.31 57.22
N LEU A 324 -23.31 4.51 55.92
CA LEU A 324 -23.87 5.69 55.28
C LEU A 324 -23.20 7.07 55.48
N ASN A 325 -22.74 7.57 54.32
CA ASN A 325 -22.67 8.97 53.86
C ASN A 325 -21.56 9.86 54.43
N SER A 326 -20.51 10.11 53.63
CA SER A 326 -20.34 11.38 52.90
C SER A 326 -18.92 11.53 52.31
N LEU A 327 -18.83 12.22 51.16
CA LEU A 327 -17.64 12.66 50.40
C LEU A 327 -17.03 11.67 49.39
N GLY A 328 -17.78 11.46 48.30
CA GLY A 328 -17.27 10.93 47.03
C GLY A 328 -16.46 11.94 46.21
N LYS A 329 -15.36 11.47 45.60
CA LYS A 329 -14.77 12.04 44.39
C LYS A 329 -15.24 11.22 43.20
N ALA A 330 -15.68 11.92 42.17
CA ALA A 330 -16.66 11.50 41.19
C ALA A 330 -16.11 10.60 40.09
N PHE A 331 -16.85 9.53 39.78
CA PHE A 331 -16.92 8.91 38.46
C PHE A 331 -17.98 9.66 37.63
N PRO A 332 -17.80 9.85 36.31
CA PRO A 332 -18.90 10.30 35.46
C PRO A 332 -19.83 9.10 35.15
N GLY A 333 -21.11 9.26 35.49
CA GLY A 333 -22.17 8.28 35.23
C GLY A 333 -22.70 8.29 33.78
N PRO A 334 -23.78 7.53 33.48
CA PRO A 334 -24.29 7.35 32.13
C PRO A 334 -24.90 8.66 31.58
N PRO A 335 -24.98 8.83 30.24
CA PRO A 335 -25.38 10.11 29.65
C PRO A 335 -26.82 10.43 30.06
N SER A 336 -26.95 11.45 30.90
CA SER A 336 -28.24 12.04 31.24
C SER A 336 -28.78 12.85 30.06
N LEU A 337 -30.07 13.16 30.11
CA LEU A 337 -30.92 13.89 29.15
C LEU A 337 -30.38 15.25 28.62
N PHE A 338 -29.14 15.62 28.93
CA PHE A 338 -28.44 16.84 28.52
C PHE A 338 -27.73 16.77 27.16
N SER A 339 -27.71 15.62 26.46
CA SER A 339 -27.06 15.50 25.13
C SER A 339 -27.87 16.09 23.96
N LEU A 340 -28.96 16.84 24.22
CA LEU A 340 -29.85 17.38 23.19
C LEU A 340 -29.72 18.90 22.94
N LEU A 341 -28.87 19.60 23.68
CA LEU A 341 -28.47 20.97 23.32
C LEU A 341 -27.18 20.89 22.50
N ALA A 342 -27.32 20.49 21.24
CA ALA A 342 -26.26 20.60 20.25
C ALA A 342 -25.67 22.02 20.31
N SER A 343 -24.36 22.13 20.58
CA SER A 343 -23.67 23.40 20.56
C SER A 343 -24.01 24.11 19.23
N HIS A 344 -24.28 25.42 19.30
CA HIS A 344 -24.79 26.20 18.16
C HIS A 344 -23.74 26.44 17.06
N GLN A 345 -22.68 25.63 17.03
CA GLN A 345 -21.48 25.88 16.24
C GLN A 345 -21.11 24.69 15.36
N ASP A 346 -20.76 24.99 14.12
CA ASP A 346 -20.26 24.02 13.14
C ASP A 346 -18.73 23.91 13.21
N ARG A 347 -18.21 22.73 12.91
CA ARG A 347 -16.76 22.45 12.88
C ARG A 347 -16.31 22.19 11.46
N LEU A 348 -15.24 22.85 11.04
CA LEU A 348 -14.66 22.76 9.70
C LEU A 348 -13.33 22.00 9.72
N LEU A 349 -13.21 21.00 8.86
CA LEU A 349 -11.96 20.32 8.52
C LEU A 349 -11.54 20.71 7.09
N CYS A 350 -10.29 21.11 6.92
CA CYS A 350 -9.69 21.46 5.63
C CYS A 350 -8.48 20.56 5.37
N LEU A 351 -8.48 19.90 4.21
CA LEU A 351 -7.45 18.96 3.78
C LEU A 351 -6.73 19.49 2.53
N ASP A 352 -5.44 19.75 2.67
CA ASP A 352 -4.64 20.32 1.58
C ASP A 352 -4.39 19.31 0.43
N GLY A 353 -4.08 19.83 -0.75
CA GLY A 353 -3.55 19.03 -1.85
C GLY A 353 -2.05 18.77 -1.75
N GLY A 354 -1.59 17.62 -2.26
CA GLY A 354 -0.16 17.30 -2.21
C GLY A 354 0.28 15.94 -2.76
N GLY A 355 -0.49 15.34 -3.69
CA GLY A 355 -0.15 14.06 -4.31
C GLY A 355 -0.10 12.90 -3.30
N ILE A 356 0.82 11.95 -3.49
CA ILE A 356 0.95 10.77 -2.61
C ILE A 356 1.21 11.13 -1.13
N ARG A 357 1.69 12.35 -0.85
CA ARG A 357 1.85 12.88 0.50
C ARG A 357 0.55 13.02 1.28
N GLY A 358 -0.62 12.79 0.66
CA GLY A 358 -1.87 12.60 1.40
C GLY A 358 -1.80 11.50 2.47
N LEU A 359 -0.82 10.58 2.39
CA LEU A 359 -0.48 9.67 3.48
C LEU A 359 -0.21 10.40 4.83
N VAL A 360 0.39 11.59 4.79
CA VAL A 360 0.59 12.44 5.98
C VAL A 360 -0.75 12.89 6.56
N LEU A 361 -1.70 13.31 5.72
CA LEU A 361 -3.04 13.68 6.16
C LEU A 361 -3.75 12.50 6.81
N ILE A 362 -3.64 11.31 6.20
CA ILE A 362 -4.24 10.08 6.75
C ILE A 362 -3.68 9.79 8.14
N GLN A 363 -2.36 9.92 8.35
CA GLN A 363 -1.73 9.68 9.64
C GLN A 363 -2.16 10.70 10.71
N LEU A 364 -2.28 11.97 10.35
CA LEU A 364 -2.82 13.01 11.23
C LEU A 364 -4.29 12.74 11.59
N LEU A 365 -5.11 12.35 10.60
CA LEU A 365 -6.52 12.01 10.81
C LEU A 365 -6.69 10.79 11.72
N LEU A 366 -5.85 9.74 11.55
CA LEU A 366 -5.82 8.59 12.44
C LEU A 366 -5.50 8.99 13.89
N ALA A 367 -4.54 9.89 14.07
CA ALA A 367 -4.19 10.40 15.39
C ALA A 367 -5.34 11.19 16.02
N ILE A 368 -6.02 12.05 15.24
CA ILE A 368 -7.21 12.79 15.70
C ILE A 368 -8.36 11.83 16.05
N GLU A 369 -8.65 10.85 15.19
CA GLU A 369 -9.69 9.84 15.42
C GLU A 369 -9.42 9.01 16.68
N LYS A 370 -8.17 8.56 16.87
CA LYS A 370 -7.74 7.85 18.07
C LYS A 370 -7.87 8.69 19.34
N ALA A 371 -7.51 9.97 19.26
CA ALA A 371 -7.57 10.87 20.42
C ALA A 371 -9.01 11.32 20.76
N ALA A 372 -9.88 11.48 19.76
CA ALA A 372 -11.28 11.84 19.94
C ALA A 372 -12.21 10.63 20.25
N GLY A 373 -11.77 9.40 19.94
CA GLY A 373 -12.53 8.17 20.17
C GLY A 373 -13.78 8.02 19.29
N ARG A 374 -13.91 8.81 18.22
CA ARG A 374 -15.05 8.83 17.29
C ARG A 374 -14.55 9.02 15.86
N PRO A 375 -15.24 8.50 14.83
CA PRO A 375 -14.79 8.64 13.45
C PRO A 375 -14.91 10.09 12.97
N ILE A 376 -13.97 10.53 12.12
CA ILE A 376 -13.89 11.91 11.62
C ILE A 376 -15.20 12.42 11.02
N ARG A 377 -15.94 11.56 10.31
CA ARG A 377 -17.23 11.87 9.67
C ARG A 377 -18.32 12.33 10.67
N GLU A 378 -18.18 11.96 11.95
CA GLU A 378 -19.13 12.28 13.02
C GLU A 378 -18.66 13.44 13.91
N ILE A 379 -17.40 13.85 13.73
CA ILE A 379 -16.76 14.91 14.51
C ILE A 379 -16.91 16.27 13.83
N PHE A 380 -16.78 16.31 12.50
CA PHE A 380 -16.82 17.53 11.71
C PHE A 380 -18.11 17.66 10.90
N ASP A 381 -18.65 18.88 10.83
CA ASP A 381 -19.88 19.18 10.09
C ASP A 381 -19.60 19.55 8.63
N TRP A 382 -18.43 20.16 8.40
CA TRP A 382 -17.93 20.57 7.10
C TRP A 382 -16.55 19.99 6.83
N ILE A 383 -16.36 19.46 5.63
CA ILE A 383 -15.07 18.95 5.15
C ILE A 383 -14.76 19.58 3.79
N ALA A 384 -13.61 20.24 3.69
CA ALA A 384 -13.10 20.80 2.45
C ALA A 384 -11.81 20.09 2.06
N GLY A 385 -11.62 19.83 0.77
CA GLY A 385 -10.42 19.14 0.29
C GLY A 385 -9.98 19.59 -1.10
N THR A 386 -8.66 19.64 -1.30
CA THR A 386 -8.05 19.90 -2.60
C THR A 386 -7.20 18.72 -3.05
N SER A 387 -7.26 18.37 -4.34
CA SER A 387 -6.46 17.28 -4.92
C SER A 387 -6.64 15.99 -4.12
N THR A 388 -5.55 15.45 -3.59
CA THR A 388 -5.56 14.30 -2.69
C THR A 388 -6.39 14.50 -1.43
N GLY A 389 -6.36 15.69 -0.81
CA GLY A 389 -7.27 16.03 0.29
C GLY A 389 -8.74 15.99 -0.12
N GLY A 390 -9.05 16.28 -1.40
CA GLY A 390 -10.38 16.11 -1.99
C GLY A 390 -10.81 14.64 -2.07
N ILE A 391 -9.91 13.75 -2.52
CA ILE A 391 -10.15 12.30 -2.53
C ILE A 391 -10.42 11.78 -1.10
N LEU A 392 -9.62 12.23 -0.13
CA LEU A 392 -9.79 11.85 1.28
C LEU A 392 -11.07 12.41 1.89
N ALA A 393 -11.43 13.67 1.60
CA ALA A 393 -12.68 14.27 2.04
C ALA A 393 -13.88 13.45 1.58
N LEU A 394 -13.90 13.05 0.31
CA LEU A 394 -14.94 12.17 -0.24
C LEU A 394 -14.92 10.79 0.42
N ALA A 395 -13.74 10.22 0.67
CA ALA A 395 -13.62 8.92 1.36
C ALA A 395 -14.20 8.94 2.78
N ILE A 396 -13.93 9.99 3.56
CA ILE A 396 -14.48 10.19 4.91
C ILE A 396 -16.01 10.26 4.85
N VAL A 397 -16.54 11.05 3.92
CA VAL A 397 -17.99 11.26 3.75
C VAL A 397 -18.70 9.95 3.37
N HIS A 398 -18.05 9.10 2.57
CA HIS A 398 -18.53 7.76 2.24
C HIS A 398 -18.26 6.70 3.32
N GLY A 399 -17.74 7.09 4.49
CA GLY A 399 -17.55 6.20 5.63
C GLY A 399 -16.38 5.22 5.51
N LYS A 400 -15.41 5.48 4.62
CA LYS A 400 -14.18 4.68 4.52
C LYS A 400 -13.25 5.00 5.70
N SER A 401 -12.68 3.97 6.32
CA SER A 401 -11.74 4.17 7.43
C SER A 401 -10.40 4.71 6.95
N MET A 402 -9.72 5.47 7.80
CA MET A 402 -8.41 6.05 7.44
C MET A 402 -7.32 4.99 7.34
N ASP A 403 -7.38 3.89 8.12
CA ASP A 403 -6.48 2.75 7.95
C ASP A 403 -6.64 2.08 6.58
N TYR A 404 -7.90 1.91 6.13
CA TYR A 404 -8.19 1.43 4.78
C TYR A 404 -7.60 2.37 3.73
N MET A 405 -7.80 3.67 3.87
CA MET A 405 -7.25 4.67 2.94
C MET A 405 -5.72 4.68 2.91
N ARG A 406 -5.04 4.48 4.05
CA ARG A 406 -3.57 4.33 4.10
C ARG A 406 -3.11 3.17 3.23
N CYS A 407 -3.66 1.99 3.47
CA CYS A 407 -3.35 0.78 2.71
C CYS A 407 -3.69 0.93 1.23
N LEU A 408 -4.81 1.58 0.93
CA LEU A 408 -5.26 1.85 -0.43
C LEU A 408 -4.29 2.75 -1.19
N TYR A 409 -3.76 3.80 -0.56
CA TYR A 409 -2.82 4.73 -1.18
C TYR A 409 -1.49 4.06 -1.54
N PHE A 410 -0.95 3.22 -0.65
CA PHE A 410 0.24 2.42 -0.95
C PHE A 410 0.02 1.44 -2.11
N ARG A 411 -1.20 0.90 -2.29
CA ARG A 411 -1.52 0.06 -3.46
C ARG A 411 -1.71 0.90 -4.73
N MET A 412 -2.41 2.02 -4.60
CA MET A 412 -2.73 2.92 -5.70
C MET A 412 -1.48 3.53 -6.34
N LYS A 413 -0.48 3.96 -5.55
CA LYS A 413 0.73 4.59 -6.11
C LYS A 413 1.43 3.68 -7.13
N ASP A 414 1.46 2.38 -6.85
CA ASP A 414 2.10 1.38 -7.70
C ASP A 414 1.29 1.10 -8.96
N MET A 415 -0.01 1.41 -8.98
CA MET A 415 -0.90 1.24 -10.13
C MET A 415 -0.95 2.48 -11.01
N VAL A 416 -0.98 3.66 -10.38
CA VAL A 416 -1.24 4.95 -11.03
C VAL A 416 0.04 5.58 -11.58
N PHE A 417 1.16 5.53 -10.84
CA PHE A 417 2.42 6.17 -11.25
C PHE A 417 3.32 5.21 -12.03
N ARG A 418 2.76 4.59 -13.08
CA ARG A 418 3.52 3.72 -14.00
C ARG A 418 3.84 4.44 -15.30
N GLY A 419 5.08 4.33 -15.75
CA GLY A 419 5.54 4.91 -17.02
C GLY A 419 6.06 6.35 -16.88
N SER A 420 6.04 7.09 -17.99
CA SER A 420 6.54 8.47 -18.08
C SER A 420 5.41 9.49 -18.01
N ARG A 421 5.68 10.66 -17.43
CA ARG A 421 4.73 11.78 -17.38
C ARG A 421 4.43 12.35 -18.78
N PRO A 422 3.20 12.79 -19.05
CA PRO A 422 2.00 12.64 -18.21
C PRO A 422 1.51 11.18 -18.18
N TYR A 423 1.09 10.71 -17.01
CA TYR A 423 0.60 9.35 -16.81
C TYR A 423 -0.74 9.11 -17.54
N GLU A 424 -1.00 7.86 -17.88
CA GLU A 424 -2.30 7.41 -18.37
C GLU A 424 -3.36 7.65 -17.27
N SER A 425 -4.52 8.18 -17.66
CA SER A 425 -5.58 8.50 -16.70
C SER A 425 -6.42 7.29 -16.31
N GLU A 426 -6.45 6.25 -17.15
CA GLU A 426 -7.30 5.07 -16.97
C GLU A 426 -7.09 4.37 -15.62
N PRO A 427 -5.86 4.11 -15.13
CA PRO A 427 -5.67 3.49 -13.82
C PRO A 427 -6.26 4.31 -12.66
N LEU A 428 -6.14 5.63 -12.71
CA LEU A 428 -6.70 6.52 -11.68
C LEU A 428 -8.23 6.61 -11.79
N ASP A 429 -8.76 6.64 -13.01
CA ASP A 429 -10.20 6.72 -13.26
C ASP A 429 -10.89 5.42 -12.78
N GLU A 430 -10.36 4.25 -13.14
CA GLU A 430 -10.87 2.95 -12.69
C GLU A 430 -10.72 2.77 -11.17
N PHE A 431 -9.62 3.25 -10.59
CA PHE A 431 -9.46 3.32 -9.14
C PHE A 431 -10.59 4.12 -8.48
N LEU A 432 -10.84 5.36 -8.94
CA LEU A 432 -11.86 6.21 -8.36
C LEU A 432 -13.28 5.65 -8.56
N LYS A 433 -13.56 5.05 -9.73
CA LYS A 433 -14.84 4.37 -9.99
C LYS A 433 -15.05 3.17 -9.09
N LYS A 434 -14.03 2.32 -8.89
CA LYS A 434 -14.10 1.17 -8.00
C LYS A 434 -14.35 1.59 -6.55
N GLU A 435 -13.69 2.67 -6.11
CA GLU A 435 -13.75 3.09 -4.72
C GLU A 435 -15.00 3.89 -4.38
N PHE A 436 -15.47 4.78 -5.27
CA PHE A 436 -16.63 5.63 -5.02
C PHE A 436 -17.91 5.18 -5.71
N GLY A 437 -17.84 4.22 -6.63
CA GLY A 437 -18.92 3.79 -7.50
C GLY A 437 -19.04 4.66 -8.75
N GLU A 438 -19.33 4.02 -9.89
CA GLU A 438 -19.38 4.70 -11.20
C GLU A 438 -20.55 5.69 -11.32
N ASN A 439 -21.68 5.37 -10.67
CA ASN A 439 -22.93 6.13 -10.77
C ASN A 439 -23.27 6.92 -9.50
N THR A 440 -22.39 6.91 -8.49
CA THR A 440 -22.61 7.60 -7.23
C THR A 440 -22.52 9.11 -7.42
N LYS A 441 -23.54 9.83 -6.98
CA LYS A 441 -23.66 11.28 -7.10
C LYS A 441 -23.23 11.97 -5.83
N MET A 442 -22.74 13.20 -5.96
CA MET A 442 -22.30 14.02 -4.83
C MET A 442 -23.39 14.21 -3.77
N THR A 443 -24.65 14.32 -4.20
CA THR A 443 -25.81 14.56 -3.32
C THR A 443 -26.37 13.29 -2.65
N ASP A 444 -25.84 12.11 -2.98
CA ASP A 444 -26.25 10.85 -2.35
C ASP A 444 -25.85 10.82 -0.85
N VAL A 445 -24.79 11.53 -0.49
CA VAL A 445 -24.39 11.73 0.91
C VAL A 445 -24.74 13.14 1.36
N ARG A 446 -25.52 13.26 2.44
CA ARG A 446 -26.01 14.56 2.95
C ARG A 446 -25.20 15.15 4.10
N LYS A 447 -24.49 14.31 4.85
CA LYS A 447 -23.68 14.71 6.02
C LYS A 447 -22.41 13.86 6.10
N PRO A 448 -21.25 14.44 6.46
CA PRO A 448 -21.02 15.89 6.61
C PRO A 448 -21.12 16.63 5.27
N LYS A 449 -21.18 17.97 5.32
CA LYS A 449 -21.16 18.78 4.10
C LYS A 449 -19.75 18.77 3.53
N VAL A 450 -19.62 18.44 2.26
CA VAL A 450 -18.32 18.31 1.60
C VAL A 450 -18.18 19.31 0.47
N MET A 451 -17.00 19.90 0.35
CA MET A 451 -16.60 20.71 -0.79
C MET A 451 -15.22 20.31 -1.30
N VAL A 452 -15.12 20.12 -2.60
CA VAL A 452 -13.90 19.70 -3.27
C VAL A 452 -13.55 20.73 -4.34
N THR A 453 -12.32 21.20 -4.34
CA THR A 453 -11.87 22.26 -5.25
C THR A 453 -11.53 21.71 -6.63
N GLY A 454 -11.69 22.53 -7.67
CA GLY A 454 -11.22 22.26 -9.01
C GLY A 454 -11.05 23.55 -9.80
N THR A 455 -10.05 23.60 -10.66
CA THR A 455 -9.77 24.80 -11.47
C THR A 455 -10.48 24.67 -12.81
N LEU A 456 -11.40 25.58 -13.10
CA LEU A 456 -12.15 25.62 -14.34
C LEU A 456 -11.34 26.35 -15.41
N CYS A 457 -10.85 25.59 -16.40
CA CYS A 457 -9.89 26.06 -17.40
C CYS A 457 -10.48 26.20 -18.81
N ASP A 458 -11.80 26.08 -18.98
CA ASP A 458 -12.48 26.34 -20.25
C ASP A 458 -12.65 27.83 -20.56
N ARG A 459 -12.20 28.72 -19.66
CA ARG A 459 -12.37 30.17 -19.69
C ARG A 459 -11.11 30.89 -19.21
N GLN A 460 -10.98 32.15 -19.61
CA GLN A 460 -9.95 33.06 -19.14
C GLN A 460 -10.61 34.38 -18.69
N PRO A 461 -10.41 34.83 -17.44
CA PRO A 461 -9.59 34.23 -16.39
C PRO A 461 -10.14 32.87 -15.91
N ALA A 462 -9.25 31.96 -15.51
CA ALA A 462 -9.63 30.68 -14.90
C ALA A 462 -10.36 30.91 -13.58
N GLU A 463 -11.37 30.08 -13.30
CA GLU A 463 -12.25 30.24 -12.12
C GLU A 463 -12.12 29.05 -11.17
N LEU A 464 -12.29 29.29 -9.87
CA LEU A 464 -12.40 28.22 -8.88
C LEU A 464 -13.81 27.64 -8.87
N HIS A 465 -13.93 26.34 -9.13
CA HIS A 465 -15.17 25.58 -8.99
C HIS A 465 -15.14 24.73 -7.72
N LEU A 466 -16.23 24.76 -6.96
CA LEU A 466 -16.43 23.90 -5.79
C LEU A 466 -17.46 22.83 -6.13
N PHE A 467 -17.01 21.58 -6.23
CA PHE A 467 -17.86 20.39 -6.21
C PHE A 467 -18.40 20.20 -4.80
N ARG A 468 -19.70 19.96 -4.65
CA ARG A 468 -20.35 20.01 -3.33
C ARG A 468 -21.55 19.08 -3.24
N ASN A 469 -21.91 18.67 -2.02
CA ASN A 469 -23.11 17.84 -1.75
C ASN A 469 -24.32 18.63 -1.21
N TYR A 470 -24.24 19.96 -1.21
CA TYR A 470 -25.28 20.86 -0.72
C TYR A 470 -25.67 21.89 -1.80
N PRO A 471 -26.85 22.51 -1.69
CA PRO A 471 -27.30 23.49 -2.69
C PRO A 471 -26.33 24.68 -2.83
N VAL A 472 -26.17 25.14 -4.06
CA VAL A 472 -25.32 26.29 -4.40
C VAL A 472 -25.81 27.56 -3.67
N PRO A 473 -24.92 28.33 -2.99
CA PRO A 473 -25.27 29.63 -2.42
C PRO A 473 -25.70 30.63 -3.51
N GLU A 474 -26.88 31.26 -3.35
CA GLU A 474 -27.50 32.10 -4.38
C GLU A 474 -26.81 33.44 -4.59
N THR A 475 -26.01 33.88 -3.61
CA THR A 475 -25.21 35.10 -3.69
C THR A 475 -24.12 35.05 -4.76
N LYS A 476 -23.67 33.86 -5.16
CA LYS A 476 -22.76 33.65 -6.31
C LYS A 476 -23.48 33.61 -7.66
N CYS A 477 -24.81 33.68 -7.70
CA CYS A 477 -25.60 33.60 -8.95
C CYS A 477 -25.54 34.88 -9.81
N SER A 478 -24.64 35.82 -9.52
CA SER A 478 -24.28 36.92 -10.42
C SER A 478 -23.14 36.48 -11.33
N THR A 479 -23.46 35.77 -12.41
CA THR A 479 -22.51 35.55 -13.51
C THR A 479 -22.24 36.90 -14.17
N GLU A 480 -21.13 37.57 -13.82
CA GLU A 480 -20.64 38.75 -14.56
C GLU A 480 -20.30 38.37 -16.02
N TYR A 481 -19.96 37.10 -16.26
CA TYR A 481 -19.77 36.53 -17.60
C TYR A 481 -21.06 35.82 -18.06
N LYS A 482 -21.85 36.51 -18.88
CA LYS A 482 -23.03 35.92 -19.54
C LYS A 482 -22.62 34.64 -20.28
N THR A 483 -23.42 33.57 -20.13
CA THR A 483 -23.37 32.36 -20.96
C THR A 483 -23.38 32.75 -22.45
N SER A 484 -22.21 32.81 -23.08
CA SER A 484 -22.07 32.86 -24.53
C SER A 484 -22.20 31.43 -25.09
N ALA A 485 -22.43 31.29 -26.39
CA ALA A 485 -22.53 30.00 -27.07
C ALA A 485 -21.29 29.09 -26.90
N SER A 486 -20.16 29.62 -26.42
CA SER A 486 -18.91 28.89 -26.17
C SER A 486 -18.79 28.31 -24.76
N PHE A 487 -19.50 28.81 -23.75
CA PHE A 487 -19.37 28.36 -22.37
C PHE A 487 -20.54 27.46 -21.96
N GLN A 488 -20.24 26.22 -21.58
CA GLN A 488 -21.25 25.31 -21.05
C GLN A 488 -21.63 25.69 -19.61
N PRO A 489 -22.91 25.61 -19.22
CA PRO A 489 -23.31 25.84 -17.83
C PRO A 489 -22.61 24.88 -16.86
N LEU A 490 -22.48 25.29 -15.61
CA LEU A 490 -21.99 24.40 -14.55
C LEU A 490 -22.99 23.28 -14.33
N THR A 491 -22.50 22.06 -14.19
CA THR A 491 -23.34 20.90 -13.83
C THR A 491 -23.89 21.12 -12.43
N GLN A 492 -25.18 20.84 -12.24
CA GLN A 492 -25.79 20.95 -10.93
C GLN A 492 -25.25 19.86 -9.99
N PRO A 493 -25.15 20.11 -8.68
CA PRO A 493 -24.68 19.12 -7.71
C PRO A 493 -25.37 17.75 -7.80
N GLU A 494 -26.64 17.72 -8.19
CA GLU A 494 -27.49 16.53 -8.36
C GLU A 494 -27.09 15.63 -9.56
N GLU A 495 -26.28 16.16 -10.46
CA GLU A 495 -25.78 15.48 -11.66
C GLU A 495 -24.28 15.18 -11.59
N GLN A 496 -23.58 15.70 -10.58
CA GLN A 496 -22.15 15.53 -10.41
C GLN A 496 -21.82 14.15 -9.81
N LEU A 497 -21.02 13.37 -10.53
CA LEU A 497 -20.49 12.09 -10.06
C LEU A 497 -19.32 12.28 -9.10
N VAL A 498 -19.27 11.50 -8.03
CA VAL A 498 -18.25 11.58 -6.98
C VAL A 498 -16.86 11.30 -7.53
N TRP A 499 -16.69 10.19 -8.25
CA TRP A 499 -15.38 9.80 -8.80
C TRP A 499 -14.85 10.85 -9.79
N ARG A 500 -15.75 11.49 -10.56
CA ARG A 500 -15.38 12.54 -11.51
C ARG A 500 -14.96 13.82 -10.78
N ALA A 501 -15.66 14.22 -9.72
CA ALA A 501 -15.26 15.35 -8.88
C ALA A 501 -13.89 15.12 -8.24
N ALA A 502 -13.65 13.92 -7.70
CA ALA A 502 -12.36 13.50 -7.16
C ALA A 502 -11.24 13.59 -8.22
N ARG A 503 -11.51 13.10 -9.44
CA ARG A 503 -10.57 13.10 -10.56
C ARG A 503 -10.25 14.51 -11.06
N CYS A 504 -11.25 15.39 -11.15
CA CYS A 504 -11.08 16.80 -11.51
C CYS A 504 -10.18 17.50 -10.50
N SER A 505 -10.42 17.26 -9.21
CA SER A 505 -9.62 17.87 -8.14
C SER A 505 -8.18 17.38 -8.13
N GLY A 506 -7.95 16.08 -8.37
CA GLY A 506 -6.60 15.48 -8.37
C GLY A 506 -5.84 15.54 -9.69
N ALA A 507 -6.31 16.30 -10.69
CA ALA A 507 -5.72 16.36 -12.02
C ALA A 507 -4.49 17.28 -12.09
N ALA A 508 -3.45 16.97 -11.30
CA ALA A 508 -2.25 17.79 -11.19
C ALA A 508 -1.61 18.05 -12.58
N PRO A 509 -1.46 19.32 -13.01
CA PRO A 509 -0.81 19.67 -14.27
C PRO A 509 0.59 19.07 -14.34
N THR A 510 1.03 18.68 -15.54
CA THR A 510 2.29 17.93 -15.81
C THR A 510 2.27 16.45 -15.41
N TYR A 511 1.46 16.05 -14.42
CA TYR A 511 1.34 14.64 -14.00
C TYR A 511 0.23 13.93 -14.75
N PHE A 512 -0.95 14.55 -14.85
CA PHE A 512 -2.12 13.97 -15.53
C PHE A 512 -2.66 14.91 -16.59
N ARG A 513 -3.33 14.32 -17.59
CA ARG A 513 -4.11 15.11 -18.55
C ARG A 513 -5.36 15.69 -17.87
N PRO A 514 -5.82 16.89 -18.32
CA PRO A 514 -7.06 17.50 -17.85
C PRO A 514 -8.25 16.59 -18.11
N ILE A 515 -9.26 16.65 -17.24
CA ILE A 515 -10.52 15.91 -17.43
C ILE A 515 -11.64 16.87 -17.85
N GLY A 516 -12.00 16.83 -19.13
CA GLY A 516 -12.94 17.78 -19.72
C GLY A 516 -12.43 19.21 -19.59
N ARG A 517 -13.05 19.99 -18.69
CA ARG A 517 -12.80 21.42 -18.48
C ARG A 517 -12.09 21.75 -17.16
N PHE A 518 -11.63 20.74 -16.43
CA PHE A 518 -11.06 20.91 -15.09
C PHE A 518 -9.59 20.50 -15.01
N LEU A 519 -8.84 21.29 -14.24
CA LEU A 519 -7.51 21.02 -13.73
C LEU A 519 -7.55 20.93 -12.19
N ASP A 520 -6.43 20.48 -11.60
CA ASP A 520 -6.27 20.41 -10.15
C ASP A 520 -6.65 21.72 -9.46
N GLY A 521 -7.36 21.61 -8.34
CA GLY A 521 -7.70 22.75 -7.49
C GLY A 521 -6.48 23.42 -6.86
N GLY A 522 -5.34 22.72 -6.82
CA GLY A 522 -4.07 23.20 -6.29
C GLY A 522 -3.51 24.43 -7.00
N LEU A 523 -3.95 24.73 -8.22
CA LEU A 523 -3.55 25.96 -8.93
C LEU A 523 -4.15 27.24 -8.33
N LEU A 524 -5.32 27.15 -7.69
CA LEU A 524 -6.04 28.32 -7.15
C LEU A 524 -6.24 28.24 -5.63
N ALA A 525 -6.51 27.04 -5.11
CA ALA A 525 -6.89 26.83 -3.71
C ALA A 525 -6.26 25.53 -3.17
N ASN A 526 -4.92 25.40 -3.21
CA ASN A 526 -4.27 24.19 -2.71
C ASN A 526 -4.52 23.94 -1.23
N ASN A 527 -4.60 25.01 -0.45
CA ASN A 527 -5.16 25.02 0.89
C ASN A 527 -6.58 25.59 0.83
N PRO A 528 -7.64 24.77 0.98
CA PRO A 528 -9.02 25.22 0.80
C PRO A 528 -9.58 26.02 1.99
N THR A 529 -8.79 26.34 3.02
CA THR A 529 -9.30 26.90 4.28
C THR A 529 -10.02 28.23 4.09
N LEU A 530 -9.40 29.18 3.38
CA LEU A 530 -9.98 30.49 3.15
C LEU A 530 -11.23 30.41 2.27
N ASP A 531 -11.16 29.62 1.19
CA ASP A 531 -12.28 29.41 0.27
C ASP A 531 -13.46 28.71 0.95
N ALA A 532 -13.19 27.75 1.83
CA ALA A 532 -14.20 27.04 2.60
C ALA A 532 -14.90 27.97 3.61
N MET A 533 -14.14 28.78 4.35
CA MET A 533 -14.71 29.78 5.25
C MET A 533 -15.61 30.77 4.50
N ALA A 534 -15.17 31.23 3.32
CA ALA A 534 -15.97 32.10 2.46
C ALA A 534 -17.25 31.42 1.96
N GLU A 535 -17.17 30.17 1.49
CA GLU A 535 -18.34 29.40 1.02
C GLU A 535 -19.34 29.15 2.17
N ILE A 536 -18.88 28.85 3.38
CA ILE A 536 -19.75 28.65 4.55
C ILE A 536 -20.44 29.95 4.95
N HIS A 537 -19.73 31.07 4.92
CA HIS A 537 -20.33 32.38 5.14
C HIS A 537 -21.44 32.68 4.13
N GLU A 538 -21.18 32.46 2.84
CA GLU A 538 -22.16 32.69 1.77
C GLU A 538 -23.36 31.73 1.84
N TYR A 539 -23.13 30.47 2.22
CA TYR A 539 -24.18 29.50 2.49
C TYR A 539 -25.10 29.98 3.62
N ASN A 540 -24.53 30.40 4.74
CA ASN A 540 -25.28 30.94 5.88
C ASN A 540 -26.06 32.20 5.50
N LYS A 541 -25.48 33.11 4.73
CA LYS A 541 -26.15 34.31 4.21
C LYS A 541 -27.35 33.96 3.32
N THR A 542 -27.22 32.93 2.48
CA THR A 542 -28.31 32.41 1.65
C THR A 542 -29.44 31.83 2.51
N LEU A 543 -29.12 31.08 3.57
CA LEU A 543 -30.12 30.57 4.53
C LEU A 543 -30.88 31.72 5.20
N ILE A 544 -30.18 32.78 5.62
CA ILE A 544 -30.80 33.97 6.20
C ILE A 544 -31.76 34.63 5.21
N LYS A 545 -31.34 34.81 3.96
CA LYS A 545 -32.16 35.42 2.89
C LYS A 545 -33.43 34.60 2.61
N LYS A 546 -33.35 33.27 2.70
CA LYS A 546 -34.49 32.36 2.55
C LYS A 546 -35.42 32.29 3.77
N GLY A 547 -35.18 33.10 4.80
CA GLY A 547 -35.94 33.08 6.05
C GLY A 547 -35.63 31.88 6.97
N ARG A 548 -34.61 31.08 6.65
CA ARG A 548 -34.22 29.86 7.39
C ARG A 548 -33.15 30.16 8.46
N LYS A 549 -33.33 31.24 9.24
CA LYS A 549 -32.35 31.68 10.26
C LYS A 549 -32.06 30.63 11.35
N GLN A 550 -33.03 29.76 11.65
CA GLN A 550 -32.91 28.68 12.64
C GLN A 550 -31.84 27.63 12.27
N GLU A 551 -31.50 27.52 10.98
CA GLU A 551 -30.52 26.53 10.48
C GLU A 551 -29.10 27.10 10.38
N VAL A 552 -28.94 28.40 10.60
CA VAL A 552 -27.64 29.06 10.53
C VAL A 552 -26.80 28.65 11.73
N ARG A 553 -25.59 28.19 11.45
CA ARG A 553 -24.61 27.78 12.45
C ARG A 553 -23.33 28.58 12.26
N LYS A 554 -22.80 29.16 13.34
CA LYS A 554 -21.51 29.87 13.30
C LYS A 554 -20.38 28.84 13.32
N LEU A 555 -19.27 29.09 12.63
CA LEU A 555 -18.08 28.25 12.81
C LEU A 555 -17.56 28.39 14.25
N GLY A 556 -17.38 27.26 14.93
CA GLY A 556 -16.79 27.20 16.27
C GLY A 556 -15.36 26.67 16.31
N LEU A 557 -14.90 26.06 15.22
CA LEU A 557 -13.56 25.49 15.10
C LEU A 557 -13.18 25.32 13.64
N VAL A 558 -11.93 25.64 13.30
CA VAL A 558 -11.33 25.35 11.99
C VAL A 558 -10.04 24.56 12.19
N VAL A 559 -9.96 23.40 11.54
CA VAL A 559 -8.77 22.54 11.54
C VAL A 559 -8.28 22.40 10.10
N SER A 560 -7.04 22.83 9.84
CA SER A 560 -6.36 22.72 8.56
C SER A 560 -5.20 21.73 8.67
N LEU A 561 -5.23 20.67 7.85
CA LEU A 561 -4.21 19.62 7.81
C LEU A 561 -3.38 19.75 6.54
N GLY A 562 -2.05 19.81 6.69
CA GLY A 562 -1.09 19.91 5.60
C GLY A 562 -0.43 18.58 5.26
N THR A 563 0.00 18.42 4.00
CA THR A 563 0.68 17.20 3.50
C THR A 563 2.18 17.15 3.85
N GLY A 564 2.60 17.90 4.88
CA GLY A 564 3.99 18.01 5.31
C GLY A 564 4.80 19.08 4.59
N LYS A 565 5.71 19.72 5.32
CA LYS A 565 6.59 20.79 4.86
C LYS A 565 7.91 20.20 4.37
N PRO A 566 8.36 20.51 3.14
CA PRO A 566 9.68 20.09 2.69
C PRO A 566 10.78 20.79 3.53
N PRO A 567 12.00 20.23 3.58
CA PRO A 567 13.12 20.89 4.23
C PRO A 567 13.46 22.20 3.51
N GLN A 568 13.89 23.21 4.27
CA GLN A 568 14.34 24.47 3.68
C GLN A 568 15.71 24.28 3.02
N VAL A 569 15.78 24.54 1.72
CA VAL A 569 17.02 24.43 0.93
C VAL A 569 17.44 25.83 0.46
N PRO A 570 18.71 26.24 0.65
CA PRO A 570 19.19 27.51 0.12
C PRO A 570 19.25 27.46 -1.42
N VAL A 571 18.65 28.46 -2.08
CA VAL A 571 18.73 28.61 -3.54
C VAL A 571 19.82 29.63 -3.87
N SER A 572 20.90 29.19 -4.53
CA SER A 572 21.98 30.08 -4.99
C SER A 572 21.57 30.80 -6.28
N SER A 573 21.16 32.07 -6.16
CA SER A 573 20.95 33.08 -7.21
C SER A 573 20.20 32.63 -8.48
N VAL A 574 18.95 33.07 -8.61
CA VAL A 574 18.16 32.98 -9.86
C VAL A 574 18.50 34.17 -10.75
N ASP A 575 19.64 34.11 -11.43
CA ASP A 575 20.10 35.20 -12.29
C ASP A 575 19.61 34.98 -13.73
N VAL A 576 18.50 35.63 -14.10
CA VAL A 576 17.85 35.49 -15.42
C VAL A 576 18.11 36.73 -16.26
N PHE A 577 19.38 37.01 -16.58
CA PHE A 577 19.73 38.05 -17.55
C PHE A 577 19.68 37.53 -19.00
N ARG A 578 19.41 38.46 -19.93
CA ARG A 578 19.37 38.23 -21.38
C ARG A 578 20.78 37.85 -21.87
N PRO A 579 21.01 36.63 -22.37
CA PRO A 579 22.35 36.11 -22.58
C PRO A 579 23.04 36.80 -23.77
N SER A 580 24.31 37.17 -23.59
CA SER A 580 25.15 37.71 -24.67
C SER A 580 26.10 36.65 -25.26
N ASN A 581 26.27 35.48 -24.62
CA ASN A 581 27.14 34.38 -25.06
C ASN A 581 26.50 32.98 -24.89
N PRO A 582 26.97 31.95 -25.63
CA PRO A 582 26.42 30.58 -25.58
C PRO A 582 26.52 29.89 -24.21
N TRP A 583 27.56 30.20 -23.42
CA TRP A 583 27.71 29.69 -22.06
C TRP A 583 26.74 30.34 -21.06
N GLU A 584 26.39 31.61 -21.27
CA GLU A 584 25.36 32.28 -20.47
C GLU A 584 23.96 31.79 -20.83
N LEU A 585 23.71 31.42 -22.10
CA LEU A 585 22.45 30.81 -22.51
C LEU A 585 22.14 29.54 -21.71
N ALA A 586 23.13 28.68 -21.45
CA ALA A 586 22.94 27.48 -20.63
C ALA A 586 22.59 27.82 -19.17
N LYS A 587 23.24 28.85 -18.60
CA LYS A 587 22.91 29.36 -17.26
C LYS A 587 21.53 30.00 -17.22
N THR A 588 21.13 30.74 -18.24
CA THR A 588 19.80 31.34 -18.36
C THR A 588 18.72 30.27 -18.52
N VAL A 589 18.96 29.18 -19.27
CA VAL A 589 18.00 28.06 -19.39
C VAL A 589 17.83 27.34 -18.05
N PHE A 590 18.93 27.10 -17.33
CA PHE A 590 18.87 26.54 -15.98
C PHE A 590 18.13 27.47 -15.01
N GLY A 591 18.47 28.77 -15.01
CA GLY A 591 17.80 29.79 -14.20
C GLY A 591 16.32 29.98 -14.53
N ALA A 592 15.93 29.90 -15.81
CA ALA A 592 14.54 29.97 -16.24
C ALA A 592 13.73 28.73 -15.82
N ARG A 593 14.36 27.55 -15.82
CA ARG A 593 13.73 26.31 -15.30
C ARG A 593 13.50 26.40 -13.80
N GLU A 594 14.49 26.83 -13.03
CA GLU A 594 14.35 27.01 -11.58
C GLU A 594 13.32 28.11 -11.25
N LEU A 595 13.33 29.23 -11.99
CA LEU A 595 12.29 30.27 -11.84
C LEU A 595 10.90 29.72 -12.16
N GLY A 596 10.76 28.94 -13.24
CA GLY A 596 9.49 28.30 -13.59
C GLY A 596 8.99 27.36 -12.49
N ARG A 597 9.89 26.57 -11.89
CA ARG A 597 9.59 25.73 -10.72
C ARG A 597 9.13 26.58 -9.53
N MET A 598 9.86 27.65 -9.20
CA MET A 598 9.50 28.57 -8.12
C MET A 598 8.12 29.21 -8.32
N VAL A 599 7.75 29.57 -9.55
CA VAL A 599 6.41 30.10 -9.83
C VAL A 599 5.33 29.06 -9.55
N VAL A 600 5.54 27.81 -9.98
CA VAL A 600 4.61 26.71 -9.68
C VAL A 600 4.53 26.45 -8.17
N ASP A 601 5.66 26.44 -7.49
CA ASP A 601 5.72 26.25 -6.03
C ASP A 601 4.96 27.37 -5.30
N CYS A 602 5.14 28.64 -5.70
CA CYS A 602 4.38 29.77 -5.16
C CYS A 602 2.87 29.69 -5.44
N CYS A 603 2.47 29.23 -6.63
CA CYS A 603 1.05 29.08 -6.98
C CYS A 603 0.38 27.92 -6.23
N THR A 604 1.15 26.90 -5.88
CA THR A 604 0.65 25.66 -5.25
C THR A 604 1.04 25.55 -3.78
N ASP A 605 1.62 26.60 -3.18
CA ASP A 605 1.97 26.60 -1.76
C ASP A 605 0.71 26.48 -0.90
N ALA A 606 0.63 25.41 -0.12
CA ALA A 606 -0.46 25.18 0.83
C ALA A 606 -0.13 25.66 2.24
N ASP A 607 1.15 25.90 2.51
CA ASP A 607 1.63 26.52 3.74
C ASP A 607 1.94 28.02 3.47
N GLY A 608 2.56 28.72 4.42
CA GLY A 608 2.91 30.13 4.24
C GLY A 608 1.72 31.10 4.35
N PRO A 609 1.60 32.12 3.47
CA PRO A 609 0.65 33.21 3.65
C PRO A 609 -0.82 32.80 3.75
N ALA A 610 -1.23 31.69 3.12
CA ALA A 610 -2.60 31.20 3.21
C ALA A 610 -2.98 30.82 4.65
N VAL A 611 -2.04 30.20 5.37
CA VAL A 611 -2.20 29.81 6.78
C VAL A 611 -2.26 31.04 7.68
N ASP A 612 -1.39 32.03 7.46
CA ASP A 612 -1.35 33.23 8.30
C ASP A 612 -2.60 34.09 8.11
N ARG A 613 -3.08 34.21 6.87
CA ARG A 613 -4.37 34.85 6.56
C ARG A 613 -5.50 34.11 7.27
N ALA A 614 -5.61 32.79 7.10
CA ALA A 614 -6.67 32.01 7.73
C ALA A 614 -6.66 32.16 9.26
N ARG A 615 -5.47 32.11 9.88
CA ARG A 615 -5.29 32.32 11.32
C ARG A 615 -5.80 33.70 11.75
N ALA A 616 -5.35 34.77 11.10
CA ALA A 616 -5.74 36.13 11.45
C ALA A 616 -7.27 36.35 11.32
N TRP A 617 -7.88 35.83 10.25
CA TRP A 617 -9.34 35.91 10.07
C TRP A 617 -10.12 35.09 11.10
N CYS A 618 -9.60 33.93 11.50
CA CYS A 618 -10.18 33.12 12.57
C CYS A 618 -10.09 33.85 13.92
N GLU A 619 -8.94 34.45 14.24
CA GLU A 619 -8.77 35.28 15.45
C GLU A 619 -9.73 36.48 15.47
N MET A 620 -9.92 37.16 14.33
CA MET A 620 -10.89 38.27 14.21
C MET A 620 -12.34 37.85 14.42
N THR A 621 -12.67 36.57 14.23
CA THR A 621 -14.05 36.05 14.35
C THR A 621 -14.27 35.23 15.61
N ASP A 622 -13.29 35.20 16.52
CA ASP A 622 -13.24 34.39 17.74
C ASP A 622 -13.41 32.88 17.46
N VAL A 623 -12.81 32.40 16.37
CA VAL A 623 -12.82 30.99 15.99
C VAL A 623 -11.42 30.40 16.22
N PRO A 624 -11.26 29.38 17.08
CA PRO A 624 -10.00 28.66 17.20
C PRO A 624 -9.56 28.04 15.86
N TYR A 625 -8.29 28.28 15.49
CA TYR A 625 -7.68 27.75 14.27
C TYR A 625 -6.50 26.84 14.59
N PHE A 626 -6.56 25.59 14.11
CA PHE A 626 -5.49 24.62 14.25
C PHE A 626 -4.89 24.30 12.89
N ARG A 627 -3.59 24.62 12.71
CA ARG A 627 -2.80 24.17 11.55
C ARG A 627 -1.88 23.05 11.99
N LEU A 628 -2.06 21.86 11.42
CA LEU A 628 -1.21 20.69 11.67
C LEU A 628 -0.52 20.28 10.37
N SER A 629 0.79 20.47 10.29
CA SER A 629 1.60 20.12 9.12
C SER A 629 3.02 19.81 9.59
N PRO A 630 3.46 18.53 9.56
CA PRO A 630 4.77 18.12 10.07
C PRO A 630 5.92 18.64 9.20
N GLN A 631 7.07 18.86 9.81
CA GLN A 631 8.31 19.10 9.06
C GLN A 631 8.88 17.76 8.61
N LEU A 632 9.05 17.57 7.30
CA LEU A 632 9.64 16.37 6.73
C LEU A 632 11.17 16.54 6.65
N HIS A 633 11.93 15.49 6.97
CA HIS A 633 13.38 15.50 6.89
C HIS A 633 13.89 15.35 5.45
N THR A 634 13.12 14.69 4.60
CA THR A 634 13.44 14.45 3.19
C THR A 634 12.41 15.12 2.29
N GLU A 635 12.85 15.58 1.12
CA GLU A 635 11.94 16.04 0.08
C GLU A 635 11.17 14.84 -0.49
N VAL A 636 9.84 14.86 -0.36
CA VAL A 636 8.96 13.81 -0.89
C VAL A 636 8.22 14.38 -2.09
N MET A 637 8.41 13.76 -3.25
CA MET A 637 7.76 14.17 -4.50
C MET A 637 6.28 13.81 -4.52
N LEU A 638 5.49 14.48 -5.38
CA LEU A 638 4.05 14.26 -5.48
C LEU A 638 3.66 12.87 -5.99
N ASP A 639 4.54 12.21 -6.75
CA ASP A 639 4.40 10.89 -7.36
C ASP A 639 5.41 9.88 -6.80
N GLU A 640 5.90 10.10 -5.58
CA GLU A 640 6.84 9.18 -4.93
C GLU A 640 6.24 7.78 -4.80
N VAL A 641 6.99 6.77 -5.25
CA VAL A 641 6.59 5.36 -5.23
C VAL A 641 7.44 4.51 -4.28
N ASN A 642 8.56 5.03 -3.80
CA ASN A 642 9.43 4.32 -2.89
C ASN A 642 8.82 4.22 -1.49
N ASP A 643 8.51 2.98 -1.08
CA ASP A 643 7.89 2.69 0.21
C ASP A 643 8.74 3.18 1.39
N ALA A 644 10.07 3.09 1.31
CA ALA A 644 10.94 3.53 2.40
C ALA A 644 10.86 5.04 2.62
N VAL A 645 10.78 5.84 1.54
CA VAL A 645 10.65 7.30 1.62
C VAL A 645 9.29 7.67 2.22
N LEU A 646 8.22 7.02 1.77
CA LEU A 646 6.87 7.26 2.27
C LEU A 646 6.71 6.84 3.74
N VAL A 647 7.27 5.69 4.13
CA VAL A 647 7.30 5.23 5.53
C VAL A 647 8.08 6.18 6.40
N ASN A 648 9.21 6.73 5.93
CA ASN A 648 9.96 7.74 6.66
C ASN A 648 9.15 9.04 6.84
N ALA A 649 8.40 9.49 5.82
CA ALA A 649 7.51 10.64 5.95
C ALA A 649 6.38 10.41 6.96
N LEU A 650 5.81 9.19 6.98
CA LEU A 650 4.82 8.78 7.99
C LEU A 650 5.45 8.71 9.39
N TRP A 651 6.70 8.27 9.49
CA TRP A 651 7.44 8.28 10.74
C TRP A 651 7.70 9.69 11.25
N ASP A 652 8.11 10.63 10.39
CA ASP A 652 8.26 12.05 10.72
C ASP A 652 6.95 12.64 11.22
N THR A 653 5.83 12.23 10.62
CA THR A 653 4.49 12.62 11.06
C THR A 653 4.17 12.06 12.45
N GLN A 654 4.55 10.82 12.74
CA GLN A 654 4.39 10.21 14.06
C GLN A 654 5.21 10.94 15.14
N LEU A 655 6.46 11.30 14.81
CA LEU A 655 7.31 12.12 15.68
C LEU A 655 6.68 13.48 15.95
N TYR A 656 6.16 14.13 14.92
CA TYR A 656 5.45 15.41 15.06
C TYR A 656 4.23 15.30 15.98
N ILE A 657 3.41 14.25 15.82
CA ILE A 657 2.25 14.00 16.68
C ILE A 657 2.68 13.85 18.15
N TYR A 658 3.76 13.10 18.39
CA TYR A 658 4.31 12.92 19.74
C TYR A 658 4.79 14.26 20.35
N GLN A 659 5.53 15.06 19.56
CA GLN A 659 6.02 16.38 19.99
C GLN A 659 4.89 17.39 20.24
N GLN A 660 3.81 17.33 19.47
CA GLN A 660 2.66 18.25 19.56
C GLN A 660 1.49 17.68 20.36
N ARG A 661 1.73 16.70 21.24
CA ARG A 661 0.68 16.02 22.00
C ARG A 661 -0.26 16.98 22.73
N GLU A 662 0.28 18.04 23.36
CA GLU A 662 -0.54 19.06 24.04
C GLU A 662 -1.50 19.78 23.08
N GLN A 663 -1.05 20.09 21.86
CA GLN A 663 -1.88 20.73 20.85
C GLN A 663 -3.02 19.79 20.39
N PHE A 664 -2.74 18.49 20.26
CA PHE A 664 -3.76 17.48 19.97
C PHE A 664 -4.77 17.33 21.11
N GLU A 665 -4.31 17.32 22.37
CA GLU A 665 -5.19 17.27 23.54
C GLU A 665 -6.10 18.51 23.62
N GLN A 666 -5.57 19.70 23.33
CA GLN A 666 -6.37 20.93 23.22
C GLN A 666 -7.39 20.85 22.08
N LEU A 667 -6.99 20.36 20.91
CA LEU A 667 -7.90 20.17 19.78
C LEU A 667 -9.06 19.25 20.16
N VAL A 668 -8.79 18.10 20.79
CA VAL A 668 -9.81 17.15 21.23
C VAL A 668 -10.79 17.80 22.21
N GLN A 669 -10.32 18.66 23.12
CA GLN A 669 -11.21 19.40 24.01
C GLN A 669 -12.22 20.29 23.24
N TYR A 670 -11.81 20.91 22.13
CA TYR A 670 -12.73 21.67 21.26
C TYR A 670 -13.66 20.74 20.45
N LEU A 671 -13.20 19.56 20.06
CA LEU A 671 -14.01 18.58 19.32
C LEU A 671 -15.05 17.87 20.20
N CYS A 672 -14.82 17.78 21.51
CA CYS A 672 -15.75 17.16 22.46
C CYS A 672 -16.77 18.14 23.08
N ARG A 673 -16.58 19.45 22.90
CA ARG A 673 -17.52 20.52 23.33
C ARG A 673 -18.58 20.78 22.27
#